data_AF-A0A970KKW7-F1
#
_entry.id   AF-A0A970KKW7-F1
#
_cell.length_a   1.000
_cell.length_b   1.000
_cell.length_c   1.000
_cell.angle_alpha   90.00
_cell.angle_beta   90.00
_cell.angle_gamma   90.00
#
_symmetry.space_group_name_H-M   'P 1'
#
loop_
_entity.id
_entity.type
_entity.pdbx_description
1 polymer ?
#
loop_
_entity_poly.entity_id
_entity_poly.type
_entity_poly.pdbx_seq_one_letter_code
_entity_poly.pdbx_strand_id
1 'polypeptide(L)'
;MKFVKVLSCLALVLTGLVVSAAETAGAPKSLQQIRKEADTALRQNKLDSALELAALVRSATNATPEDFCWAWKVEADVLARRGRGAEARKMYEQLLKITDPVSTIWAAAKTFTGREEIRSFGYVESYLTQEWKCPLTVGQKIALWDKYAYDGYVQLEPGHIRKGFDKSVELGGRGGPYSGRLIKALQAWEDLENFPIDEKDVRFPNSIADFGFKMNGRVVRVSKDFGFDPVNSTEFLQKALGSGASRVIIDNVGKPWYTRTLKVPSNVEVVLEKGVRLHTDRSWDGFKKGGIFRISNVSNVVIRGENPNDHEVVVSQFHDLLDRAKNCRDYGRSAFTIENSINVCVKNMRIADTAEDAICFGGMDLNTNQYFENLDLDSCFRQASSFCSLNRGFFRKVRFRNTAGAEPGAGIDLEPAETCQANSSLYLYDCEFENNLGGGLLFSTSSQLPITLHAKRCVFKPHRQADLMVFIRIGPYLGRNKKVPGKAIFEECVFQGYSDVSPIRIDGISLLDLEFKNCSIIDTGRTLARNATPDASAISFWLNRDVNMDGHVEATISFENTRVEGYTNATLVAFRNHAGHESIRNLKGKIDWNGKPTDLSRFKHIGPDNHLKQIEQKLPELTAAQAVKPAKGRVEPDFTFRWGGAWWSPRPVIDYLFFGEKGRSAKLLVRYPGGLWGDLAATVYGPG
;
A
#
# COMPACT_ATOMS: atom_id res chain seq x y z
N MET A 1 34.26 -20.76 67.31
CA MET A 1 34.10 -19.33 67.66
C MET A 1 33.35 -18.65 66.51
N LYS A 2 32.39 -17.77 66.83
CA LYS A 2 31.36 -17.05 66.01
C LYS A 2 31.77 -16.74 64.55
N PHE A 3 30.89 -16.78 63.54
CA PHE A 3 29.79 -15.82 63.33
C PHE A 3 28.60 -16.34 62.46
N VAL A 4 27.39 -16.15 63.01
CA VAL A 4 26.11 -15.64 62.45
C VAL A 4 25.57 -16.16 61.10
N LYS A 5 24.45 -16.90 61.21
CA LYS A 5 23.38 -17.07 60.20
C LYS A 5 22.08 -16.53 60.82
N VAL A 6 21.39 -15.64 60.11
CA VAL A 6 20.03 -15.19 60.45
C VAL A 6 19.07 -15.79 59.42
N LEU A 7 18.14 -16.60 59.91
CA LEU A 7 16.95 -17.05 59.18
C LEU A 7 15.91 -17.44 60.23
N SER A 8 14.89 -16.60 60.38
CA SER A 8 13.48 -16.93 60.70
C SER A 8 12.79 -15.74 61.38
N CYS A 9 11.68 -15.30 60.79
CA CYS A 9 10.48 -14.88 61.50
C CYS A 9 9.34 -14.73 60.47
N LEU A 10 8.47 -15.73 60.44
CA LEU A 10 7.19 -15.73 59.75
C LEU A 10 6.14 -16.14 60.78
N ALA A 11 5.33 -15.20 61.27
CA ALA A 11 3.98 -15.41 61.81
C ALA A 11 3.31 -14.07 62.19
N LEU A 12 2.18 -13.81 61.51
CA LEU A 12 0.96 -13.08 61.90
C LEU A 12 1.02 -11.91 62.91
N VAL A 13 0.49 -10.74 62.50
CA VAL A 13 -0.74 -10.14 63.09
C VAL A 13 -1.54 -9.42 61.99
N LEU A 14 -2.70 -10.00 61.67
CA LEU A 14 -3.85 -9.35 61.04
C LEU A 14 -4.52 -8.43 62.06
N THR A 15 -4.76 -7.16 61.73
CA THR A 15 -5.92 -6.41 62.26
C THR A 15 -6.42 -5.38 61.24
N GLY A 16 -7.73 -5.45 60.98
CA GLY A 16 -8.53 -4.26 60.67
C GLY A 16 -8.71 -3.86 59.21
N LEU A 17 -9.59 -4.56 58.49
CA LEU A 17 -10.69 -3.93 57.74
C LEU A 17 -11.62 -5.01 57.19
N VAL A 18 -12.64 -5.33 57.99
CA VAL A 18 -13.86 -5.96 57.51
C VAL A 18 -14.65 -4.87 56.79
N VAL A 19 -14.76 -4.97 55.47
CA VAL A 19 -15.90 -4.43 54.73
C VAL A 19 -16.49 -5.57 53.94
N SER A 20 -17.77 -5.80 54.18
CA SER A 20 -18.60 -6.85 53.62
C SER A 20 -18.66 -6.79 52.10
N ALA A 21 -18.43 -7.94 51.46
CA ALA A 21 -19.04 -8.25 50.17
C ALA A 21 -19.34 -9.76 50.16
N ALA A 22 -20.52 -10.11 50.65
CA ALA A 22 -21.15 -11.37 50.31
C ALA A 22 -21.73 -11.19 48.89
N GLU A 23 -20.99 -11.58 47.87
CA GLU A 23 -21.48 -11.66 46.50
C GLU A 23 -21.20 -13.04 45.92
N THR A 24 -22.27 -13.82 45.79
CA THR A 24 -22.50 -14.90 44.81
C THR A 24 -21.26 -15.63 44.30
N ALA A 25 -20.88 -16.72 44.99
CA ALA A 25 -20.01 -17.73 44.42
C ALA A 25 -20.74 -18.45 43.28
N GLY A 26 -20.64 -17.91 42.06
CA GLY A 26 -20.88 -18.66 40.84
C GLY A 26 -19.95 -19.87 40.78
N ALA A 27 -20.35 -20.94 40.09
CA ALA A 27 -19.55 -22.14 39.92
C ALA A 27 -18.09 -21.78 39.53
N PRO A 28 -17.07 -22.46 40.09
CA PRO A 28 -15.68 -22.16 39.81
C PRO A 28 -15.45 -22.14 38.29
N LYS A 29 -14.94 -21.01 37.78
CA LYS A 29 -14.67 -20.83 36.35
C LYS A 29 -13.76 -21.94 35.86
N SER A 30 -14.04 -22.48 34.68
CA SER A 30 -13.14 -23.46 34.07
C SER A 30 -11.83 -22.80 33.65
N LEU A 31 -10.73 -23.57 33.60
CA LEU A 31 -9.44 -23.05 33.12
C LEU A 31 -9.54 -22.43 31.71
N GLN A 32 -10.40 -22.99 30.86
CA GLN A 32 -10.66 -22.45 29.52
C GLN A 32 -11.32 -21.06 29.55
N GLN A 33 -12.23 -20.82 30.51
CA GLN A 33 -12.85 -19.50 30.71
C GLN A 33 -11.82 -18.49 31.23
N ILE A 34 -10.99 -18.88 32.20
CA ILE A 34 -9.91 -18.04 32.75
C ILE A 34 -8.90 -17.65 31.65
N ARG A 35 -8.53 -18.60 30.77
CA ARG A 35 -7.67 -18.34 29.60
C ARG A 35 -8.26 -17.29 28.66
N LYS A 36 -9.54 -17.42 28.32
CA LYS A 36 -10.25 -16.48 27.43
C LYS A 36 -10.33 -15.07 28.02
N GLU A 37 -10.53 -14.96 29.33
CA GLU A 37 -10.56 -13.68 30.05
C GLU A 37 -9.18 -13.02 30.07
N ALA A 38 -8.11 -13.77 30.30
CA ALA A 38 -6.76 -13.24 30.28
C ALA A 38 -6.34 -12.77 28.88
N ASP A 39 -6.68 -13.52 27.83
CA ASP A 39 -6.44 -13.12 26.44
C ASP A 39 -7.22 -11.83 26.10
N THR A 40 -8.42 -11.68 26.66
CA THR A 40 -9.22 -10.44 26.51
C THR A 40 -8.58 -9.28 27.27
N ALA A 41 -8.09 -9.50 28.49
CA ALA A 41 -7.37 -8.50 29.27
C ALA A 41 -6.09 -8.04 28.54
N LEU A 42 -5.33 -8.96 27.94
CA LEU A 42 -4.18 -8.65 27.09
C LEU A 42 -4.59 -7.81 25.87
N ARG A 43 -5.67 -8.14 25.16
CA ARG A 43 -6.14 -7.32 24.02
C ARG A 43 -6.56 -5.91 24.44
N GLN A 44 -7.10 -5.77 25.65
CA GLN A 44 -7.49 -4.48 26.25
C GLN A 44 -6.33 -3.76 26.96
N ASN A 45 -5.11 -4.29 26.88
CA ASN A 45 -3.92 -3.76 27.54
C ASN A 45 -4.02 -3.67 29.09
N LYS A 46 -4.86 -4.50 29.72
CA LYS A 46 -5.01 -4.64 31.17
C LYS A 46 -3.99 -5.66 31.70
N LEU A 47 -2.74 -5.22 31.81
CA LEU A 47 -1.59 -6.11 32.01
C LEU A 47 -1.59 -6.81 33.38
N ASP A 48 -1.97 -6.13 34.46
CA ASP A 48 -2.03 -6.73 35.80
C ASP A 48 -3.12 -7.80 35.90
N SER A 49 -4.31 -7.52 35.35
CA SER A 49 -5.39 -8.51 35.30
C SER A 49 -5.01 -9.76 34.50
N ALA A 50 -4.27 -9.58 33.39
CA ALA A 50 -3.76 -10.71 32.62
C ALA A 50 -2.75 -11.55 33.43
N LEU A 51 -1.85 -10.90 34.18
CA LEU A 51 -0.89 -11.54 35.08
C LEU A 51 -1.59 -12.34 36.19
N GLU A 52 -2.58 -11.75 36.85
CA GLU A 52 -3.35 -12.41 37.91
C GLU A 52 -4.07 -13.66 37.39
N LEU A 53 -4.73 -13.56 36.23
CA LEU A 53 -5.42 -14.68 35.60
C LEU A 53 -4.43 -15.79 35.17
N ALA A 54 -3.24 -15.43 34.70
CA ALA A 54 -2.19 -16.39 34.38
C ALA A 54 -1.65 -17.10 35.63
N ALA A 55 -1.49 -16.39 36.75
CA ALA A 55 -1.10 -16.96 38.03
C ALA A 55 -2.15 -17.95 38.55
N LEU A 56 -3.44 -17.65 38.36
CA LEU A 56 -4.53 -18.57 38.71
C LEU A 56 -4.44 -19.87 37.92
N VAL A 57 -4.23 -19.81 36.60
CA VAL A 57 -4.04 -21.01 35.76
C VAL A 57 -2.83 -21.82 36.21
N ARG A 58 -1.71 -21.17 36.55
CA ARG A 58 -0.51 -21.85 37.06
C ARG A 58 -0.72 -22.52 38.41
N SER A 59 -1.56 -21.94 39.28
CA SER A 59 -1.82 -22.46 40.62
C SER A 59 -2.88 -23.57 40.64
N ALA A 60 -3.53 -23.86 39.51
CA ALA A 60 -4.62 -24.82 39.46
C ALA A 60 -4.13 -26.27 39.57
N THR A 61 -4.78 -27.05 40.42
CA THR A 61 -4.41 -28.44 40.74
C THR A 61 -4.63 -29.40 39.58
N ASN A 62 -5.46 -29.03 38.60
CA ASN A 62 -5.74 -29.78 37.37
C ASN A 62 -5.11 -29.17 36.12
N ALA A 63 -4.16 -28.24 36.27
CA ALA A 63 -3.47 -27.62 35.14
C ALA A 63 -2.66 -28.66 34.36
N THR A 64 -2.81 -28.64 33.03
CA THR A 64 -2.01 -29.45 32.12
C THR A 64 -0.68 -28.76 31.80
N PRO A 65 0.34 -29.48 31.28
CA PRO A 65 1.55 -28.84 30.75
C PRO A 65 1.26 -27.71 29.75
N GLU A 66 0.20 -27.84 28.94
CA GLU A 66 -0.25 -26.79 28.02
C GLU A 66 -0.70 -25.52 28.76
N ASP A 67 -1.40 -25.67 29.89
CA ASP A 67 -1.87 -24.55 30.71
C ASP A 67 -0.72 -23.80 31.39
N PHE A 68 0.30 -24.52 31.85
CA PHE A 68 1.55 -23.93 32.37
C PHE A 68 2.29 -23.13 31.30
N CYS A 69 2.44 -23.71 30.11
CA CYS A 69 3.04 -23.04 28.96
C CYS A 69 2.25 -21.79 28.55
N TRP A 70 0.92 -21.88 28.52
CA TRP A 70 0.06 -20.73 28.23
C TRP A 70 0.17 -19.63 29.30
N ALA A 71 0.30 -19.98 30.59
CA ALA A 71 0.44 -18.99 31.65
C ALA A 71 1.79 -18.24 31.58
N TRP A 72 2.90 -18.95 31.37
CA TRP A 72 4.21 -18.32 31.14
C TRP A 72 4.23 -17.44 29.89
N LYS A 73 3.46 -17.83 28.86
CA LYS A 73 3.21 -17.03 27.67
C LYS A 73 2.63 -15.65 28.00
N VAL A 74 1.60 -15.60 28.83
CA VAL A 74 0.93 -14.35 29.22
C VAL A 74 1.89 -13.45 29.99
N GLU A 75 2.66 -14.01 30.92
CA GLU A 75 3.64 -13.27 31.70
C GLU A 75 4.75 -12.66 30.85
N ALA A 76 5.28 -13.41 29.90
CA ALA A 76 6.30 -12.91 28.98
C ALA A 76 5.76 -11.78 28.09
N ASP A 77 4.52 -11.89 27.60
CA ASP A 77 3.86 -10.82 26.83
C ASP A 77 3.66 -9.55 27.67
N VAL A 78 3.33 -9.69 28.96
CA VAL A 78 3.22 -8.54 29.87
C VAL A 78 4.58 -7.89 30.11
N LEU A 79 5.63 -8.67 30.38
CA LEU A 79 7.00 -8.14 30.52
C LEU A 79 7.44 -7.36 29.28
N ALA A 80 7.20 -7.90 28.09
CA ALA A 80 7.53 -7.23 26.83
C ALA A 80 6.77 -5.90 26.67
N ARG A 81 5.48 -5.86 27.00
CA ARG A 81 4.66 -4.63 26.91
C ARG A 81 5.05 -3.56 27.94
N ARG A 82 5.69 -3.98 29.04
CA ARG A 82 6.27 -3.10 30.07
C ARG A 82 7.69 -2.62 29.74
N GLY A 83 8.21 -2.91 28.55
CA GLY A 83 9.58 -2.54 28.17
C GLY A 83 10.67 -3.38 28.84
N ARG A 84 10.32 -4.54 29.42
CA ARG A 84 11.28 -5.47 30.06
C ARG A 84 11.66 -6.59 29.08
N GLY A 85 12.13 -6.22 27.88
CA GLY A 85 12.38 -7.15 26.77
C GLY A 85 13.38 -8.26 27.12
N ALA A 86 14.45 -7.95 27.85
CA ALA A 86 15.47 -8.92 28.26
C ALA A 86 14.92 -10.01 29.21
N GLU A 87 13.94 -9.68 30.05
CA GLU A 87 13.33 -10.62 30.99
C GLU A 87 12.26 -11.47 30.31
N ALA A 88 11.45 -10.85 29.44
CA ALA A 88 10.55 -11.57 28.56
C ALA A 88 11.32 -12.63 27.73
N ARG A 89 12.50 -12.25 27.21
CA ARG A 89 13.39 -13.16 26.46
C ARG A 89 13.83 -14.37 27.26
N LYS A 90 14.29 -14.19 28.51
CA LYS A 90 14.67 -15.31 29.39
C LYS A 90 13.51 -16.26 29.64
N MET A 91 12.29 -15.73 29.77
CA MET A 91 11.10 -16.57 29.94
C MET A 91 10.74 -17.36 28.68
N TYR A 92 10.85 -16.74 27.49
CA TYR A 92 10.66 -17.49 26.26
C TYR A 92 11.72 -18.59 26.06
N GLU A 93 12.98 -18.34 26.43
CA GLU A 93 14.05 -19.36 26.42
C GLU A 93 13.77 -20.54 27.37
N GLN A 94 13.10 -20.27 28.50
CA GLN A 94 12.67 -21.33 29.41
C GLN A 94 11.52 -22.14 28.80
N LEU A 95 10.53 -21.48 28.17
CA LEU A 95 9.44 -22.14 27.46
C LEU A 95 9.93 -23.09 26.36
N LEU A 96 10.99 -22.72 25.64
CA LEU A 96 11.59 -23.53 24.58
C LEU A 96 12.24 -24.83 25.07
N LYS A 97 12.54 -24.95 26.38
CA LYS A 97 13.11 -26.15 27.00
C LYS A 97 12.05 -27.18 27.41
N ILE A 98 10.76 -26.82 27.29
CA ILE A 98 9.64 -27.63 27.76
C ILE A 98 9.06 -28.33 26.54
N THR A 99 9.16 -29.65 26.53
CA THR A 99 8.81 -30.54 25.42
C THR A 99 7.30 -30.61 25.16
N ASP A 100 6.71 -29.52 24.67
CA ASP A 100 5.35 -29.49 24.11
C ASP A 100 5.33 -28.81 22.73
N PRO A 101 4.85 -29.48 21.66
CA PRO A 101 4.94 -28.98 20.29
C PRO A 101 4.24 -27.65 19.99
N VAL A 102 3.13 -27.35 20.68
CA VAL A 102 2.31 -26.14 20.46
C VAL A 102 2.94 -24.93 21.14
N SER A 103 3.51 -25.15 22.33
CA SER A 103 4.18 -24.15 23.15
C SER A 103 5.49 -23.66 22.53
N THR A 104 6.23 -24.55 21.86
CA THR A 104 7.51 -24.25 21.23
C THR A 104 7.39 -23.38 19.98
N ILE A 105 6.39 -23.61 19.12
CA ILE A 105 6.13 -22.76 17.93
C ILE A 105 5.67 -21.36 18.38
N TRP A 106 4.83 -21.29 19.42
CA TRP A 106 4.35 -20.01 19.95
C TRP A 106 5.46 -19.21 20.67
N ALA A 107 6.24 -19.85 21.54
CA ALA A 107 7.34 -19.23 22.26
C ALA A 107 8.45 -18.77 21.31
N ALA A 108 8.76 -19.58 20.31
CA ALA A 108 9.64 -19.19 19.22
C ALA A 108 9.07 -17.98 18.47
N ALA A 109 7.83 -18.05 17.95
CA ALA A 109 7.17 -16.95 17.25
C ALA A 109 7.10 -15.64 18.07
N LYS A 110 7.07 -15.71 19.41
CA LYS A 110 7.00 -14.53 20.31
C LYS A 110 8.35 -13.99 20.74
N THR A 111 9.34 -14.86 20.88
CA THR A 111 10.76 -14.47 20.82
C THR A 111 11.12 -13.84 19.48
N PHE A 112 10.29 -14.03 18.44
CA PHE A 112 10.48 -13.47 17.11
C PHE A 112 9.46 -12.37 16.75
N THR A 113 8.58 -11.92 17.66
CA THR A 113 7.54 -10.88 17.37
C THR A 113 7.44 -9.75 18.40
N GLY A 114 8.33 -9.68 19.40
CA GLY A 114 8.41 -8.55 20.32
C GLY A 114 8.84 -7.22 19.66
N ARG A 115 8.73 -6.11 20.41
CA ARG A 115 9.26 -4.78 20.03
C ARG A 115 10.74 -4.89 19.61
N GLU A 116 11.24 -3.91 18.86
CA GLU A 116 12.53 -3.89 18.14
C GLU A 116 13.72 -4.57 18.84
N GLU A 117 13.81 -4.50 20.17
CA GLU A 117 14.84 -5.15 20.99
C GLU A 117 14.89 -6.70 20.90
N ILE A 118 13.81 -7.35 20.45
CA ILE A 118 13.66 -8.83 20.41
C ILE A 118 13.96 -9.41 19.00
N ARG A 119 14.10 -8.57 17.97
CA ARG A 119 14.13 -8.99 16.53
C ARG A 119 15.51 -9.30 15.94
N SER A 120 16.54 -9.67 16.71
CA SER A 120 17.85 -9.91 16.09
C SER A 120 17.85 -11.22 15.28
N PHE A 121 17.89 -11.15 13.95
CA PHE A 121 18.02 -12.32 13.05
C PHE A 121 19.15 -13.25 13.49
N GLY A 122 20.28 -12.70 13.96
CA GLY A 122 21.42 -13.50 14.45
C GLY A 122 21.08 -14.42 15.64
N TYR A 123 20.15 -14.03 16.52
CA TYR A 123 19.69 -14.91 17.58
C TYR A 123 18.82 -16.05 17.04
N VAL A 124 17.88 -15.74 16.14
CA VAL A 124 17.02 -16.74 15.49
C VAL A 124 17.87 -17.78 14.77
N GLU A 125 18.87 -17.33 14.03
CA GLU A 125 19.83 -18.19 13.36
C GLU A 125 20.59 -19.05 14.36
N SER A 126 21.18 -18.43 15.41
CA SER A 126 21.92 -19.18 16.42
C SER A 126 21.07 -20.29 17.03
N TYR A 127 19.78 -20.04 17.24
CA TYR A 127 18.84 -21.02 17.76
C TYR A 127 18.53 -22.13 16.76
N LEU A 128 18.31 -21.80 15.48
CA LEU A 128 17.95 -22.76 14.43
C LEU A 128 19.14 -23.62 13.95
N THR A 129 20.37 -23.13 14.11
CA THR A 129 21.59 -23.83 13.65
C THR A 129 22.28 -24.67 14.72
N GLN A 130 21.92 -24.52 16.00
CA GLN A 130 22.56 -25.29 17.06
C GLN A 130 21.99 -26.73 17.13
N GLU A 131 22.86 -27.72 17.28
CA GLU A 131 22.49 -29.11 17.63
C GLU A 131 22.05 -29.17 19.11
N TRP A 132 20.76 -28.98 19.42
CA TRP A 132 20.26 -29.08 20.81
C TRP A 132 19.32 -30.24 21.08
N LYS A 133 19.29 -30.58 22.37
CA LYS A 133 18.53 -31.62 23.09
C LYS A 133 17.01 -31.42 23.16
N CYS A 134 16.44 -30.39 22.53
CA CYS A 134 14.97 -30.24 22.43
C CYS A 134 14.53 -30.77 21.05
N PRO A 135 13.81 -31.91 20.98
CA PRO A 135 13.49 -32.56 19.72
C PRO A 135 12.40 -31.79 18.95
N LEU A 136 12.81 -30.77 18.19
CA LEU A 136 11.93 -30.16 17.19
C LEU A 136 11.70 -31.17 16.05
N THR A 137 10.42 -31.38 15.71
CA THR A 137 10.07 -32.11 14.49
C THR A 137 10.54 -31.34 13.25
N VAL A 138 10.71 -32.04 12.13
CA VAL A 138 11.08 -31.42 10.85
C VAL A 138 10.08 -30.31 10.46
N GLY A 139 8.78 -30.55 10.65
CA GLY A 139 7.72 -29.56 10.39
C GLY A 139 7.84 -28.29 11.25
N GLN A 140 8.26 -28.41 12.51
CA GLN A 140 8.50 -27.25 13.37
C GLN A 140 9.70 -26.43 12.89
N LYS A 141 10.80 -27.08 12.49
CA LYS A 141 11.97 -26.38 11.95
C LYS A 141 11.63 -25.61 10.68
N ILE A 142 10.86 -26.23 9.77
CA ILE A 142 10.34 -25.58 8.56
C ILE A 142 9.55 -24.32 8.93
N ALA A 143 8.58 -24.42 9.84
CA ALA A 143 7.74 -23.29 10.23
C ALA A 143 8.53 -22.11 10.82
N LEU A 144 9.62 -22.37 11.54
CA LEU A 144 10.49 -21.32 12.08
C LEU A 144 11.34 -20.64 11.00
N TRP A 145 11.87 -21.41 10.04
CA TRP A 145 12.59 -20.86 8.89
C TRP A 145 11.68 -20.03 7.96
N ASP A 146 10.44 -20.47 7.75
CA ASP A 146 9.44 -19.69 7.01
C ASP A 146 9.11 -18.37 7.72
N LYS A 147 8.99 -18.40 9.06
CA LYS A 147 8.75 -17.18 9.84
C LYS A 147 9.94 -16.24 9.78
N TYR A 148 11.16 -16.77 9.86
CA TYR A 148 12.39 -15.99 9.68
C TYR A 148 12.41 -15.30 8.30
N ALA A 149 12.07 -16.02 7.23
CA ALA A 149 11.96 -15.43 5.90
C ALA A 149 10.86 -14.36 5.82
N TYR A 150 9.71 -14.59 6.46
CA TYR A 150 8.64 -13.61 6.56
C TYR A 150 9.06 -12.33 7.30
N ASP A 151 9.86 -12.45 8.35
CA ASP A 151 10.39 -11.27 9.04
C ASP A 151 11.40 -10.52 8.18
N GLY A 152 12.21 -11.22 7.39
CA GLY A 152 13.03 -10.62 6.34
C GLY A 152 12.18 -9.84 5.33
N TYR A 153 11.04 -10.40 4.93
CA TYR A 153 10.09 -9.75 4.02
C TYR A 153 9.50 -8.47 4.63
N VAL A 154 9.00 -8.53 5.87
CA VAL A 154 8.44 -7.37 6.57
C VAL A 154 9.49 -6.26 6.75
N GLN A 155 10.75 -6.63 6.96
CA GLN A 155 11.86 -5.69 7.18
C GLN A 155 12.57 -5.22 5.92
N LEU A 156 12.18 -5.72 4.73
CA LEU A 156 12.82 -5.44 3.44
C LEU A 156 14.28 -5.90 3.34
N GLU A 157 14.57 -7.09 3.84
CA GLU A 157 15.92 -7.65 3.88
C GLU A 157 15.97 -8.95 3.05
N PRO A 158 16.20 -8.85 1.72
CA PRO A 158 16.09 -9.99 0.80
C PRO A 158 17.03 -11.16 1.14
N GLY A 159 18.20 -10.88 1.73
CA GLY A 159 19.12 -11.92 2.21
C GLY A 159 18.49 -12.82 3.27
N HIS A 160 17.69 -12.26 4.20
CA HIS A 160 16.98 -13.04 5.21
C HIS A 160 15.79 -13.79 4.62
N ILE A 161 15.10 -13.22 3.62
CA ILE A 161 14.05 -13.92 2.87
C ILE A 161 14.63 -15.19 2.21
N ARG A 162 15.73 -15.03 1.46
CA ARG A 162 16.38 -16.11 0.71
C ARG A 162 16.87 -17.21 1.64
N LYS A 163 17.63 -16.84 2.67
CA LYS A 163 18.20 -17.80 3.63
C LYS A 163 17.14 -18.62 4.34
N GLY A 164 16.06 -18.00 4.82
CA GLY A 164 14.98 -18.74 5.48
C GLY A 164 14.23 -19.66 4.52
N PHE A 165 13.96 -19.20 3.30
CA PHE A 165 13.32 -20.01 2.27
C PHE A 165 14.17 -21.24 1.92
N ASP A 166 15.45 -21.06 1.62
CA ASP A 166 16.37 -22.15 1.25
C ASP A 166 16.50 -23.18 2.37
N LYS A 167 16.61 -22.72 3.63
CA LYS A 167 16.67 -23.61 4.80
C LYS A 167 15.38 -24.39 5.03
N SER A 168 14.22 -23.80 4.76
CA SER A 168 12.96 -24.54 4.77
C SER A 168 12.93 -25.64 3.69
N VAL A 169 13.41 -25.33 2.49
CA VAL A 169 13.45 -26.29 1.37
C VAL A 169 14.43 -27.43 1.64
N GLU A 170 15.61 -27.16 2.19
CA GLU A 170 16.60 -28.17 2.60
C GLU A 170 16.01 -29.21 3.57
N LEU A 171 15.05 -28.81 4.41
CA LEU A 171 14.35 -29.69 5.36
C LEU A 171 13.17 -30.44 4.74
N GLY A 172 12.96 -30.36 3.43
CA GLY A 172 11.82 -30.97 2.72
C GLY A 172 10.52 -30.18 2.82
N GLY A 173 10.56 -28.95 3.32
CA GLY A 173 9.42 -28.04 3.31
C GLY A 173 9.06 -27.61 1.90
N ARG A 174 7.77 -27.48 1.60
CA ARG A 174 7.29 -26.85 0.35
C ARG A 174 7.07 -25.35 0.51
N GLY A 175 7.79 -24.77 1.48
CA GLY A 175 7.57 -23.47 2.07
C GLY A 175 6.20 -23.42 2.77
N GLY A 176 6.19 -23.08 4.04
CA GLY A 176 4.99 -23.03 4.89
C GLY A 176 3.98 -21.95 4.48
N PRO A 177 3.14 -21.45 5.41
CA PRO A 177 1.96 -20.64 5.06
C PRO A 177 2.27 -19.33 4.32
N TYR A 178 3.53 -18.89 4.27
CA TYR A 178 3.96 -17.66 3.63
C TYR A 178 4.71 -17.88 2.29
N SER A 179 4.98 -19.11 1.89
CA SER A 179 5.89 -19.44 0.77
C SER A 179 5.54 -18.76 -0.54
N GLY A 180 4.26 -18.74 -0.91
CA GLY A 180 3.79 -18.05 -2.11
C GLY A 180 4.14 -16.55 -2.10
N ARG A 181 4.11 -15.90 -0.95
CA ARG A 181 4.51 -14.48 -0.79
C ARG A 181 6.02 -14.31 -0.85
N LEU A 182 6.77 -15.23 -0.22
CA LEU A 182 8.24 -15.17 -0.19
C LEU A 182 8.85 -15.39 -1.57
N ILE A 183 8.36 -16.36 -2.34
CA ILE A 183 8.81 -16.63 -3.71
C ILE A 183 8.63 -15.38 -4.58
N LYS A 184 7.46 -14.73 -4.47
CA LYS A 184 7.14 -13.50 -5.21
C LYS A 184 8.01 -12.33 -4.79
N ALA A 185 8.28 -12.19 -3.49
CA ALA A 185 9.20 -11.19 -3.00
C ALA A 185 10.61 -11.41 -3.57
N LEU A 186 11.13 -12.64 -3.50
CA LEU A 186 12.43 -12.99 -4.06
C LEU A 186 12.51 -12.71 -5.56
N GLN A 187 11.46 -13.01 -6.32
CA GLN A 187 11.38 -12.64 -7.75
C GLN A 187 11.41 -11.13 -7.94
N ALA A 188 10.64 -10.36 -7.17
CA ALA A 188 10.61 -8.90 -7.29
C ALA A 188 11.97 -8.25 -6.92
N TRP A 189 12.72 -8.84 -5.99
CA TRP A 189 14.07 -8.42 -5.64
C TRP A 189 15.11 -8.77 -6.71
N GLU A 190 15.05 -9.96 -7.28
CA GLU A 190 15.89 -10.36 -8.41
C GLU A 190 15.62 -9.50 -9.65
N ASP A 191 14.34 -9.21 -9.90
CA ASP A 191 13.89 -8.26 -10.91
C ASP A 191 14.49 -6.86 -10.67
N LEU A 192 14.51 -6.37 -9.43
CA LEU A 192 15.12 -5.07 -9.08
C LEU A 192 16.63 -5.05 -9.36
N GLU A 193 17.35 -6.13 -9.04
CA GLU A 193 18.79 -6.25 -9.31
C GLU A 193 19.12 -6.15 -10.80
N ASN A 194 18.23 -6.69 -11.64
CA ASN A 194 18.37 -6.69 -13.10
C ASN A 194 17.65 -5.51 -13.79
N PHE A 195 17.08 -4.58 -13.03
CA PHE A 195 16.29 -3.47 -13.58
C PHE A 195 17.18 -2.28 -14.03
N PRO A 196 16.90 -1.62 -15.16
CA PRO A 196 15.92 -2.00 -16.19
C PRO A 196 16.49 -3.10 -17.10
N ILE A 197 15.62 -3.96 -17.63
CA ILE A 197 16.00 -4.84 -18.74
C ILE A 197 16.13 -4.02 -20.03
N ASP A 198 16.95 -4.48 -20.97
CA ASP A 198 17.08 -3.84 -22.27
C ASP A 198 15.77 -3.96 -23.07
N GLU A 199 15.34 -2.86 -23.68
CA GLU A 199 14.11 -2.79 -24.48
C GLU A 199 14.10 -3.83 -25.60
N LYS A 200 15.26 -4.13 -26.21
CA LYS A 200 15.37 -5.14 -27.28
C LYS A 200 15.01 -6.56 -26.83
N ASP A 201 15.08 -6.82 -25.53
CA ASP A 201 14.76 -8.11 -24.94
C ASP A 201 13.26 -8.22 -24.59
N VAL A 202 12.50 -7.12 -24.72
CA VAL A 202 11.06 -7.09 -24.51
C VAL A 202 10.32 -7.53 -25.78
N ARG A 203 9.66 -8.69 -25.72
CA ARG A 203 8.84 -9.23 -26.80
C ARG A 203 7.36 -9.10 -26.47
N PHE A 204 6.64 -8.31 -27.28
CA PHE A 204 5.18 -8.19 -27.16
C PHE A 204 4.48 -9.37 -27.87
N PRO A 205 3.60 -10.11 -27.17
CA PRO A 205 2.89 -11.26 -27.73
C PRO A 205 1.91 -10.88 -28.85
N ASN A 206 1.86 -11.69 -29.92
CA ASN A 206 0.85 -11.61 -30.97
C ASN A 206 -0.30 -12.59 -30.76
N SER A 207 -0.03 -13.74 -30.17
CA SER A 207 -1.02 -14.76 -29.86
C SER A 207 -0.63 -15.53 -28.60
N ILE A 208 -1.53 -16.39 -28.11
CA ILE A 208 -1.21 -17.25 -26.95
C ILE A 208 -0.06 -18.24 -27.23
N ALA A 209 0.29 -18.47 -28.50
CA ALA A 209 1.45 -19.29 -28.86
C ALA A 209 2.78 -18.65 -28.46
N ASP A 210 2.86 -17.32 -28.38
CA ASP A 210 4.06 -16.61 -27.94
C ASP A 210 4.30 -16.76 -26.43
N PHE A 211 3.29 -17.20 -25.68
CA PHE A 211 3.41 -17.63 -24.28
C PHE A 211 3.80 -19.10 -24.14
N GLY A 212 4.09 -19.79 -25.25
CA GLY A 212 4.40 -21.23 -25.27
C GLY A 212 3.16 -22.13 -25.21
N PHE A 213 1.95 -21.61 -25.41
CA PHE A 213 0.73 -22.42 -25.40
C PHE A 213 0.33 -22.89 -26.80
N LYS A 214 0.15 -24.20 -26.97
CA LYS A 214 -0.28 -24.77 -28.25
C LYS A 214 -1.77 -24.51 -28.49
N MET A 215 -2.07 -23.73 -29.53
CA MET A 215 -3.43 -23.56 -30.05
C MET A 215 -4.06 -24.93 -30.35
N ASN A 216 -5.31 -25.14 -29.93
CA ASN A 216 -6.05 -26.37 -30.25
C ASN A 216 -6.69 -26.34 -31.65
N GLY A 217 -6.49 -25.25 -32.39
CA GLY A 217 -6.98 -25.05 -33.75
C GLY A 217 -8.47 -24.73 -33.84
N ARG A 218 -9.22 -24.84 -32.75
CA ARG A 218 -10.65 -24.52 -32.73
C ARG A 218 -10.83 -23.01 -32.68
N VAL A 219 -11.47 -22.49 -33.71
CA VAL A 219 -11.87 -21.09 -33.86
C VAL A 219 -13.38 -21.02 -33.88
N VAL A 220 -13.95 -20.09 -33.13
CA VAL A 220 -15.40 -19.80 -33.18
C VAL A 220 -15.64 -18.34 -33.48
N ARG A 221 -16.73 -18.04 -34.20
CA ARG A 221 -17.23 -16.71 -34.50
C ARG A 221 -18.55 -16.49 -33.78
N VAL A 222 -18.64 -15.44 -32.96
CA VAL A 222 -19.76 -15.27 -32.02
C VAL A 222 -21.11 -15.24 -32.74
N SER A 223 -21.27 -14.38 -33.76
CA SER A 223 -22.58 -14.23 -34.42
C SER A 223 -23.04 -15.51 -35.14
N LYS A 224 -22.10 -16.21 -35.78
CA LYS A 224 -22.38 -17.41 -36.59
C LYS A 224 -22.64 -18.64 -35.73
N ASP A 225 -21.85 -18.84 -34.68
CA ASP A 225 -21.85 -20.09 -33.92
C ASP A 225 -22.73 -20.03 -32.67
N PHE A 226 -23.03 -18.84 -32.15
CA PHE A 226 -23.81 -18.67 -30.91
C PHE A 226 -24.99 -17.72 -31.08
N GLY A 227 -24.84 -16.64 -31.84
CA GLY A 227 -25.89 -15.66 -32.12
C GLY A 227 -25.49 -14.23 -31.80
N PHE A 228 -26.45 -13.32 -31.94
CA PHE A 228 -26.30 -11.89 -31.68
C PHE A 228 -27.63 -11.30 -31.20
N ASP A 229 -27.56 -10.42 -30.21
CA ASP A 229 -28.69 -9.60 -29.75
C ASP A 229 -28.25 -8.13 -29.64
N PRO A 230 -28.90 -7.20 -30.37
CA PRO A 230 -28.57 -5.78 -30.37
C PRO A 230 -28.92 -5.05 -29.06
N VAL A 231 -29.56 -5.71 -28.09
CA VAL A 231 -29.86 -5.18 -26.76
C VAL A 231 -28.94 -5.82 -25.71
N ASN A 232 -28.76 -7.15 -25.74
CA ASN A 232 -27.91 -7.86 -24.80
C ASN A 232 -27.35 -9.18 -25.39
N SER A 233 -26.10 -9.13 -25.86
CA SER A 233 -25.36 -10.27 -26.39
C SER A 233 -24.55 -11.06 -25.34
N THR A 234 -24.74 -10.83 -24.04
CA THR A 234 -23.90 -11.42 -22.98
C THR A 234 -23.82 -12.95 -23.08
N GLU A 235 -24.96 -13.61 -23.28
CA GLU A 235 -25.01 -15.08 -23.31
C GLU A 235 -24.21 -15.65 -24.48
N PHE A 236 -24.32 -15.05 -25.67
CA PHE A 236 -23.60 -15.50 -26.86
C PHE A 236 -22.09 -15.31 -26.72
N LEU A 237 -21.67 -14.12 -26.26
CA LEU A 237 -20.28 -13.80 -26.00
C LEU A 237 -19.67 -14.74 -24.93
N GLN A 238 -20.40 -14.96 -23.83
CA GLN A 238 -19.92 -15.82 -22.74
C GLN A 238 -19.86 -17.30 -23.14
N LYS A 239 -20.82 -17.79 -23.94
CA LYS A 239 -20.77 -19.15 -24.50
C LYS A 239 -19.60 -19.33 -25.46
N ALA A 240 -19.30 -18.33 -26.28
CA ALA A 240 -18.14 -18.38 -27.18
C ALA A 240 -16.83 -18.47 -26.39
N LEU A 241 -16.65 -17.65 -25.35
CA LEU A 241 -15.51 -17.74 -24.43
C LEU A 241 -15.46 -19.10 -23.72
N GLY A 242 -16.59 -19.62 -23.25
CA GLY A 242 -16.69 -20.91 -22.57
C GLY A 242 -16.63 -22.15 -23.48
N SER A 243 -16.50 -21.97 -24.80
CA SER A 243 -16.60 -23.07 -25.77
C SER A 243 -15.40 -24.02 -25.76
N GLY A 244 -14.29 -23.62 -25.15
CA GLY A 244 -13.00 -24.31 -25.22
C GLY A 244 -12.23 -24.06 -26.52
N ALA A 245 -12.69 -23.14 -27.37
CA ALA A 245 -11.93 -22.67 -28.53
C ALA A 245 -10.68 -21.90 -28.09
N SER A 246 -9.53 -22.15 -28.73
CA SER A 246 -8.32 -21.35 -28.46
C SER A 246 -8.38 -19.96 -29.10
N ARG A 247 -9.31 -19.74 -30.04
CA ARG A 247 -9.59 -18.42 -30.62
C ARG A 247 -11.09 -18.14 -30.72
N VAL A 248 -11.50 -16.98 -30.21
CA VAL A 248 -12.87 -16.46 -30.27
C VAL A 248 -12.87 -15.16 -31.09
N ILE A 249 -13.68 -15.10 -32.14
CA ILE A 249 -13.83 -13.92 -32.98
C ILE A 249 -15.15 -13.23 -32.64
N ILE A 250 -15.06 -12.03 -32.06
CA ILE A 250 -16.18 -11.10 -31.93
C ILE A 250 -16.23 -10.33 -33.24
N ASP A 251 -17.20 -10.67 -34.07
CA ASP A 251 -17.27 -10.21 -35.45
C ASP A 251 -18.09 -8.94 -35.64
N ASN A 252 -17.80 -8.22 -36.72
CA ASN A 252 -18.53 -6.99 -37.04
C ASN A 252 -19.86 -7.32 -37.73
N VAL A 253 -20.95 -7.29 -36.96
CA VAL A 253 -22.33 -7.51 -37.44
C VAL A 253 -23.03 -6.23 -37.91
N GLY A 254 -22.29 -5.13 -38.06
CA GLY A 254 -22.82 -3.80 -38.44
C GLY A 254 -23.54 -3.05 -37.31
N LYS A 255 -23.57 -3.60 -36.10
CA LYS A 255 -24.15 -2.99 -34.89
C LYS A 255 -23.24 -3.24 -33.68
N PRO A 256 -23.32 -2.41 -32.63
CA PRO A 256 -22.57 -2.66 -31.41
C PRO A 256 -23.01 -3.94 -30.70
N TRP A 257 -22.05 -4.58 -30.05
CA TRP A 257 -22.28 -5.66 -29.09
C TRP A 257 -22.54 -5.04 -27.72
N TYR A 258 -23.69 -5.32 -27.11
CA TYR A 258 -23.98 -4.92 -25.73
C TYR A 258 -23.81 -6.11 -24.80
N THR A 259 -23.10 -5.93 -23.69
CA THR A 259 -22.80 -7.03 -22.78
C THR A 259 -22.77 -6.60 -21.33
N ARG A 260 -23.13 -7.50 -20.43
CA ARG A 260 -22.71 -7.44 -19.02
C ARG A 260 -21.26 -7.93 -18.92
N THR A 261 -20.74 -8.06 -17.71
CA THR A 261 -19.36 -8.51 -17.49
C THR A 261 -19.10 -9.90 -18.06
N LEU A 262 -18.08 -10.00 -18.92
CA LEU A 262 -17.56 -11.23 -19.52
C LEU A 262 -16.42 -11.78 -18.67
N LYS A 263 -16.51 -13.06 -18.29
CA LYS A 263 -15.43 -13.80 -17.65
C LYS A 263 -14.58 -14.45 -18.72
N VAL A 264 -13.31 -14.06 -18.77
CA VAL A 264 -12.35 -14.57 -19.75
C VAL A 264 -11.63 -15.80 -19.18
N PRO A 265 -11.66 -16.97 -19.85
CA PRO A 265 -10.93 -18.15 -19.40
C PRO A 265 -9.44 -18.08 -19.75
N SER A 266 -8.65 -19.01 -19.21
CA SER A 266 -7.25 -19.19 -19.63
C SER A 266 -7.15 -19.71 -21.07
N ASN A 267 -5.98 -19.50 -21.67
CA ASN A 267 -5.57 -20.09 -22.95
C ASN A 267 -6.47 -19.71 -24.13
N VAL A 268 -6.82 -18.43 -24.23
CA VAL A 268 -7.73 -17.92 -25.25
C VAL A 268 -7.18 -16.67 -25.92
N GLU A 269 -7.33 -16.63 -27.24
CA GLU A 269 -7.19 -15.42 -28.04
C GLU A 269 -8.58 -14.88 -28.41
N VAL A 270 -8.93 -13.70 -27.94
CA VAL A 270 -10.14 -12.97 -28.34
C VAL A 270 -9.76 -11.94 -29.39
N VAL A 271 -10.34 -12.06 -30.57
CA VAL A 271 -10.12 -11.15 -31.71
C VAL A 271 -11.39 -10.34 -31.93
N LEU A 272 -11.29 -9.03 -31.80
CA LEU A 272 -12.35 -8.09 -32.19
C LEU A 272 -12.07 -7.63 -33.61
N GLU A 273 -12.97 -7.94 -34.54
CA GLU A 273 -12.82 -7.54 -35.95
C GLU A 273 -12.82 -6.03 -36.12
N LYS A 274 -12.29 -5.58 -37.26
CA LYS A 274 -12.30 -4.17 -37.65
C LYS A 274 -13.70 -3.55 -37.51
N GLY A 275 -13.78 -2.40 -36.82
CA GLY A 275 -15.01 -1.64 -36.61
C GLY A 275 -15.96 -2.17 -35.50
N VAL A 276 -15.57 -3.22 -34.78
CA VAL A 276 -16.35 -3.73 -33.64
C VAL A 276 -16.44 -2.69 -32.53
N ARG A 277 -17.66 -2.48 -32.03
CA ARG A 277 -17.93 -1.71 -30.83
C ARG A 277 -18.52 -2.64 -29.77
N LEU A 278 -17.88 -2.71 -28.62
CA LEU A 278 -18.35 -3.48 -27.47
C LEU A 278 -18.71 -2.51 -26.34
N HIS A 279 -20.00 -2.46 -26.01
CA HIS A 279 -20.56 -1.60 -24.99
C HIS A 279 -21.11 -2.39 -23.80
N THR A 280 -21.20 -1.75 -22.64
CA THR A 280 -21.98 -2.33 -21.54
C THR A 280 -23.48 -2.30 -21.85
N ASP A 281 -24.19 -3.39 -21.54
CA ASP A 281 -25.65 -3.47 -21.57
C ASP A 281 -26.26 -2.46 -20.58
N ARG A 282 -26.92 -1.42 -21.10
CA ARG A 282 -27.51 -0.34 -20.31
C ARG A 282 -28.84 -0.70 -19.67
N SER A 283 -29.47 -1.82 -20.05
CA SER A 283 -30.66 -2.34 -19.37
C SER A 283 -30.33 -3.03 -18.04
N TRP A 284 -29.04 -3.25 -17.77
CA TRP A 284 -28.58 -3.84 -16.52
C TRP A 284 -28.52 -2.80 -15.40
N ASP A 285 -29.31 -2.97 -14.34
CA ASP A 285 -29.30 -2.10 -13.14
C ASP A 285 -27.91 -1.90 -12.52
N GLY A 286 -27.00 -2.86 -12.72
CA GLY A 286 -25.63 -2.83 -12.23
C GLY A 286 -24.58 -2.35 -13.25
N PHE A 287 -24.95 -1.82 -14.42
CA PHE A 287 -24.02 -1.58 -15.53
C PHE A 287 -22.77 -0.77 -15.14
N LYS A 288 -22.90 0.22 -14.26
CA LYS A 288 -21.76 1.00 -13.76
C LYS A 288 -20.81 0.18 -12.91
N LYS A 289 -21.35 -0.74 -12.10
CA LYS A 289 -20.59 -1.61 -11.19
C LYS A 289 -20.05 -2.86 -11.89
N GLY A 290 -20.38 -3.04 -13.17
CA GLY A 290 -19.87 -4.11 -14.01
C GLY A 290 -18.81 -3.64 -14.99
N GLY A 291 -17.59 -4.17 -14.86
CA GLY A 291 -16.60 -4.07 -15.93
C GLY A 291 -17.03 -4.85 -17.17
N ILE A 292 -16.33 -4.68 -18.28
CA ILE A 292 -16.61 -5.42 -19.53
C ILE A 292 -15.87 -6.74 -19.51
N PHE A 293 -14.54 -6.71 -19.34
CA PHE A 293 -13.71 -7.91 -19.25
C PHE A 293 -13.22 -8.11 -17.82
N ARG A 294 -13.50 -9.30 -17.28
CA ARG A 294 -12.90 -9.78 -16.04
C ARG A 294 -11.93 -10.91 -16.35
N ILE A 295 -10.64 -10.66 -16.11
CA ILE A 295 -9.52 -11.58 -16.31
C ILE A 295 -8.96 -11.88 -14.91
N SER A 296 -9.43 -12.94 -14.27
CA SER A 296 -9.20 -13.18 -12.85
C SER A 296 -8.80 -14.63 -12.59
N ASN A 297 -7.62 -14.85 -11.99
CA ASN A 297 -7.02 -16.16 -11.74
C ASN A 297 -6.87 -17.00 -13.02
N VAL A 298 -6.44 -16.38 -14.11
CA VAL A 298 -6.25 -17.05 -15.41
C VAL A 298 -4.86 -16.80 -15.97
N SER A 299 -4.51 -17.57 -16.99
CA SER A 299 -3.23 -17.45 -17.68
C SER A 299 -3.35 -17.55 -19.19
N ASN A 300 -2.41 -16.93 -19.90
CA ASN A 300 -2.26 -17.00 -21.36
C ASN A 300 -3.51 -16.47 -22.08
N VAL A 301 -3.73 -15.17 -21.96
CA VAL A 301 -4.88 -14.48 -22.56
C VAL A 301 -4.37 -13.42 -23.54
N VAL A 302 -4.92 -13.40 -24.75
CA VAL A 302 -4.71 -12.30 -25.70
C VAL A 302 -6.06 -11.73 -26.08
N ILE A 303 -6.27 -10.42 -25.89
CA ILE A 303 -7.46 -9.71 -26.37
C ILE A 303 -6.98 -8.62 -27.32
N ARG A 304 -7.35 -8.68 -28.59
CA ARG A 304 -6.83 -7.75 -29.58
C ARG A 304 -7.86 -7.31 -30.61
N GLY A 305 -7.73 -6.06 -31.06
CA GLY A 305 -8.30 -5.64 -32.33
C GLY A 305 -7.56 -6.25 -33.51
N GLU A 306 -8.29 -6.54 -34.59
CA GLU A 306 -7.73 -7.09 -35.83
C GLU A 306 -6.81 -6.09 -36.56
N ASN A 307 -7.13 -4.79 -36.51
CA ASN A 307 -6.38 -3.75 -37.20
C ASN A 307 -5.47 -2.97 -36.22
N PRO A 308 -4.14 -2.96 -36.42
CA PRO A 308 -3.21 -2.22 -35.57
C PRO A 308 -3.12 -0.72 -35.86
N ASN A 309 -3.81 -0.16 -36.87
CA ASN A 309 -3.45 1.17 -37.37
C ASN A 309 -4.37 2.34 -36.99
N ASP A 310 -5.54 2.12 -36.38
CA ASP A 310 -6.55 3.19 -36.26
C ASP A 310 -7.48 3.12 -35.04
N HIS A 311 -7.26 2.19 -34.09
CA HIS A 311 -8.14 2.01 -32.92
C HIS A 311 -9.64 1.94 -33.28
N GLU A 312 -9.98 1.39 -34.46
CA GLU A 312 -11.36 1.25 -34.92
C GLU A 312 -12.21 0.31 -34.03
N VAL A 313 -11.54 -0.56 -33.26
CA VAL A 313 -12.17 -1.33 -32.21
C VAL A 313 -12.34 -0.47 -30.96
N VAL A 314 -13.57 -0.35 -30.49
CA VAL A 314 -13.91 0.45 -29.30
C VAL A 314 -14.54 -0.44 -28.23
N VAL A 315 -13.96 -0.40 -27.03
CA VAL A 315 -14.51 -1.00 -25.81
C VAL A 315 -14.88 0.12 -24.85
N SER A 316 -16.15 0.24 -24.46
CA SER A 316 -16.61 1.38 -23.64
C SER A 316 -17.84 1.07 -22.81
N GLN A 317 -17.98 1.66 -21.61
CA GLN A 317 -19.17 1.42 -20.77
C GLN A 317 -20.31 2.37 -21.10
N PHE A 318 -19.98 3.57 -21.61
CA PHE A 318 -20.91 4.55 -22.14
C PHE A 318 -20.75 4.68 -23.66
N HIS A 319 -21.75 5.21 -24.35
CA HIS A 319 -21.71 5.36 -25.81
C HIS A 319 -20.66 6.37 -26.27
N ASP A 320 -20.50 7.45 -25.49
CA ASP A 320 -19.58 8.54 -25.73
C ASP A 320 -19.39 9.38 -24.44
N LEU A 321 -18.56 10.42 -24.54
CA LEU A 321 -18.28 11.37 -23.47
C LEU A 321 -19.54 12.07 -22.94
N LEU A 322 -20.50 12.42 -23.81
CA LEU A 322 -21.71 13.14 -23.39
C LEU A 322 -22.64 12.21 -22.60
N ASP A 323 -22.77 10.95 -23.01
CA ASP A 323 -23.49 9.91 -22.29
C ASP A 323 -22.84 9.67 -20.92
N ARG A 324 -21.52 9.49 -20.86
CA ARG A 324 -20.78 9.35 -19.60
C ARG A 324 -20.98 10.55 -18.69
N ALA A 325 -20.82 11.76 -19.21
CA ALA A 325 -20.97 13.00 -18.45
C ALA A 325 -22.40 13.21 -17.94
N LYS A 326 -23.42 12.64 -18.57
CA LYS A 326 -24.81 12.66 -18.08
C LYS A 326 -25.07 11.61 -17.01
N ASN A 327 -24.51 10.41 -17.18
CA ASN A 327 -24.93 9.22 -16.45
C ASN A 327 -23.95 8.74 -15.37
N CYS A 328 -22.68 9.13 -15.42
CA CYS A 328 -21.68 8.75 -14.42
C CYS A 328 -21.51 9.83 -13.34
N ARG A 329 -21.74 9.48 -12.07
CA ARG A 329 -21.70 10.39 -10.92
C ARG A 329 -20.91 9.85 -9.73
N ASP A 330 -20.49 8.60 -9.82
CA ASP A 330 -20.00 7.77 -8.73
C ASP A 330 -19.05 6.70 -9.26
N TYR A 331 -18.20 6.16 -8.38
CA TYR A 331 -17.27 5.09 -8.74
C TYR A 331 -18.00 3.85 -9.24
N GLY A 332 -17.64 3.42 -10.44
CA GLY A 332 -18.10 2.18 -11.06
C GLY A 332 -17.10 1.03 -10.91
N ARG A 333 -16.98 0.23 -11.97
CA ARG A 333 -15.88 -0.72 -12.18
C ARG A 333 -15.16 -0.39 -13.48
N SER A 334 -13.87 -0.68 -13.49
CA SER A 334 -13.01 -0.54 -14.67
C SER A 334 -13.44 -1.44 -15.84
N ALA A 335 -13.22 -0.99 -17.07
CA ALA A 335 -13.60 -1.75 -18.27
C ALA A 335 -12.86 -3.09 -18.37
N PHE A 336 -11.56 -3.10 -18.07
CA PHE A 336 -10.75 -4.29 -17.87
C PHE A 336 -10.34 -4.40 -16.41
N THR A 337 -10.78 -5.46 -15.74
CA THR A 337 -10.30 -5.83 -14.40
C THR A 337 -9.41 -7.06 -14.51
N ILE A 338 -8.12 -6.90 -14.20
CA ILE A 338 -7.11 -7.96 -14.23
C ILE A 338 -6.69 -8.26 -12.79
N GLU A 339 -6.89 -9.49 -12.34
CA GLU A 339 -6.63 -9.92 -10.97
C GLU A 339 -5.88 -11.26 -10.96
N ASN A 340 -4.78 -11.35 -10.21
CA ASN A 340 -4.03 -12.58 -9.97
C ASN A 340 -3.73 -13.40 -11.25
N SER A 341 -3.39 -12.72 -12.35
CA SER A 341 -3.29 -13.36 -13.68
C SER A 341 -1.87 -13.28 -14.26
N ILE A 342 -1.54 -14.22 -15.14
CA ILE A 342 -0.19 -14.33 -15.72
C ILE A 342 -0.30 -14.36 -17.25
N ASN A 343 0.59 -13.66 -17.95
CA ASN A 343 0.65 -13.67 -19.43
C ASN A 343 -0.67 -13.17 -20.05
N VAL A 344 -0.98 -11.88 -19.85
CA VAL A 344 -2.14 -11.24 -20.47
C VAL A 344 -1.65 -10.18 -21.45
N CYS A 345 -2.18 -10.18 -22.67
CA CYS A 345 -1.90 -9.18 -23.69
C CYS A 345 -3.19 -8.50 -24.12
N VAL A 346 -3.24 -7.16 -24.10
CA VAL A 346 -4.34 -6.36 -24.64
C VAL A 346 -3.79 -5.36 -25.65
N LYS A 347 -4.32 -5.35 -26.88
CA LYS A 347 -3.77 -4.47 -27.92
C LYS A 347 -4.72 -4.04 -29.03
N ASN A 348 -4.33 -2.96 -29.72
CA ASN A 348 -4.97 -2.46 -30.94
C ASN A 348 -6.44 -2.06 -30.76
N MET A 349 -6.74 -1.25 -29.75
CA MET A 349 -8.11 -0.79 -29.50
C MET A 349 -8.14 0.51 -28.71
N ARG A 350 -9.26 1.21 -28.81
CA ARG A 350 -9.62 2.29 -27.89
C ARG A 350 -10.45 1.72 -26.75
N ILE A 351 -10.07 2.03 -25.52
CA ILE A 351 -10.83 1.73 -24.31
C ILE A 351 -11.25 3.06 -23.72
N ALA A 352 -12.55 3.37 -23.78
CA ALA A 352 -12.99 4.73 -23.50
C ALA A 352 -14.29 4.79 -22.74
N ASP A 353 -14.61 5.99 -22.25
CA ASP A 353 -15.91 6.32 -21.68
C ASP A 353 -16.33 5.27 -20.64
N THR A 354 -15.52 5.18 -19.58
CA THR A 354 -15.66 4.20 -18.49
C THR A 354 -16.21 4.85 -17.22
N ALA A 355 -16.85 4.05 -16.38
CA ALA A 355 -17.42 4.47 -15.09
C ALA A 355 -16.37 4.55 -13.97
N GLU A 356 -15.16 4.07 -14.23
CA GLU A 356 -14.01 4.13 -13.32
C GLU A 356 -12.74 4.27 -14.18
N ASP A 357 -11.89 3.24 -14.23
CA ASP A 357 -10.65 3.24 -15.01
C ASP A 357 -10.82 2.45 -16.32
N ALA A 358 -9.93 2.65 -17.30
CA ALA A 358 -9.93 1.76 -18.47
C ALA A 358 -9.40 0.37 -18.08
N ILE A 359 -8.28 0.33 -17.35
CA ILE A 359 -7.61 -0.90 -16.96
C ILE A 359 -7.19 -0.82 -15.49
N CYS A 360 -7.61 -1.79 -14.69
CA CYS A 360 -7.22 -1.92 -13.29
C CYS A 360 -6.51 -3.27 -13.07
N PHE A 361 -5.32 -3.22 -12.46
CA PHE A 361 -4.54 -4.39 -12.02
C PHE A 361 -4.75 -4.59 -10.53
N GLY A 362 -5.84 -5.26 -10.18
CA GLY A 362 -6.22 -5.54 -8.80
C GLY A 362 -5.82 -6.94 -8.33
N GLY A 363 -6.46 -7.37 -7.25
CA GLY A 363 -6.24 -8.68 -6.65
C GLY A 363 -5.17 -8.67 -5.56
N MET A 364 -5.24 -9.65 -4.66
CA MET A 364 -4.29 -9.80 -3.55
C MET A 364 -2.99 -10.47 -3.97
N ASP A 365 -2.96 -11.03 -5.19
CA ASP A 365 -1.79 -11.66 -5.78
C ASP A 365 -1.20 -10.80 -6.91
N LEU A 366 0.00 -11.13 -7.37
CA LEU A 366 0.68 -10.44 -8.46
C LEU A 366 0.00 -10.72 -9.80
N ASN A 367 -0.21 -9.66 -10.58
CA ASN A 367 -0.39 -9.78 -12.02
C ASN A 367 1.00 -9.73 -12.66
N THR A 368 1.44 -10.83 -13.29
CA THR A 368 2.81 -10.97 -13.81
C THR A 368 2.82 -11.11 -15.33
N ASN A 369 3.78 -10.49 -16.02
CA ASN A 369 3.91 -10.53 -17.49
C ASN A 369 2.64 -10.04 -18.18
N GLN A 370 2.40 -8.73 -18.08
CA GLN A 370 1.24 -8.07 -18.65
C GLN A 370 1.68 -7.14 -19.78
N TYR A 371 1.03 -7.23 -20.94
CA TYR A 371 1.46 -6.57 -22.18
C TYR A 371 0.34 -5.72 -22.75
N PHE A 372 0.60 -4.43 -22.95
CA PHE A 372 -0.36 -3.45 -23.46
C PHE A 372 0.26 -2.69 -24.61
N GLU A 373 -0.28 -2.87 -25.80
CA GLU A 373 0.31 -2.30 -27.00
C GLU A 373 -0.72 -1.57 -27.83
N ASN A 374 -0.37 -0.36 -28.27
CA ASN A 374 -1.18 0.39 -29.22
C ASN A 374 -2.63 0.55 -28.73
N LEU A 375 -2.77 1.20 -27.59
CA LEU A 375 -4.05 1.46 -26.92
C LEU A 375 -4.30 2.96 -26.79
N ASP A 376 -5.56 3.35 -26.90
CA ASP A 376 -6.04 4.68 -26.54
C ASP A 376 -6.99 4.58 -25.36
N LEU A 377 -6.52 4.96 -24.17
CA LEU A 377 -7.29 4.98 -22.93
C LEU A 377 -7.82 6.40 -22.75
N ASP A 378 -9.10 6.62 -23.07
CA ASP A 378 -9.65 7.96 -23.27
C ASP A 378 -10.93 8.18 -22.44
N SER A 379 -11.11 9.36 -21.87
CA SER A 379 -12.38 9.75 -21.22
C SER A 379 -12.81 8.80 -20.10
N CYS A 380 -11.88 8.42 -19.22
CA CYS A 380 -12.20 7.62 -18.04
C CYS A 380 -12.73 8.51 -16.90
N PHE A 381 -13.65 7.99 -16.08
CA PHE A 381 -14.24 8.75 -14.97
C PHE A 381 -13.24 9.02 -13.84
N ARG A 382 -12.34 8.07 -13.59
CA ARG A 382 -11.32 8.18 -12.55
C ARG A 382 -9.92 8.22 -13.17
N GLN A 383 -9.22 7.10 -13.31
CA GLN A 383 -7.88 7.07 -13.92
C GLN A 383 -7.93 6.45 -15.32
N ALA A 384 -6.90 6.63 -16.14
CA ALA A 384 -6.82 5.82 -17.35
C ALA A 384 -6.34 4.40 -16.99
N SER A 385 -5.41 4.24 -16.05
CA SER A 385 -5.08 2.93 -15.47
C SER A 385 -4.60 2.95 -14.02
N SER A 386 -5.11 2.01 -13.22
CA SER A 386 -4.70 1.77 -11.83
C SER A 386 -3.77 0.57 -11.72
N PHE A 387 -2.56 0.80 -11.20
CA PHE A 387 -1.59 -0.24 -10.91
C PHE A 387 -1.61 -0.55 -9.41
N CYS A 388 -2.47 -1.47 -8.97
CA CYS A 388 -2.52 -1.89 -7.57
C CYS A 388 -1.59 -3.07 -7.28
N SER A 389 -1.50 -4.04 -8.19
CA SER A 389 -0.65 -5.22 -8.04
C SER A 389 -0.11 -5.67 -9.40
N LEU A 390 0.94 -5.01 -9.88
CA LEU A 390 1.53 -5.27 -11.19
C LEU A 390 3.04 -5.54 -11.08
N ASN A 391 3.45 -6.69 -11.60
CA ASN A 391 4.84 -7.07 -11.77
C ASN A 391 5.12 -7.39 -13.25
N ARG A 392 6.23 -6.90 -13.81
CA ARG A 392 6.60 -7.15 -15.23
C ARG A 392 5.48 -6.69 -16.17
N GLY A 393 5.14 -5.41 -16.06
CA GLY A 393 4.14 -4.74 -16.90
C GLY A 393 4.81 -3.97 -18.03
N PHE A 394 4.39 -4.22 -19.27
CA PHE A 394 4.96 -3.65 -20.48
C PHE A 394 3.91 -2.88 -21.25
N PHE A 395 4.11 -1.57 -21.41
CA PHE A 395 3.22 -0.69 -22.15
C PHE A 395 4.00 -0.09 -23.31
N ARG A 396 3.47 -0.20 -24.53
CA ARG A 396 4.07 0.37 -25.73
C ARG A 396 3.05 1.11 -26.57
N LYS A 397 3.34 2.35 -26.96
CA LYS A 397 2.43 3.17 -27.79
C LYS A 397 1.03 3.29 -27.18
N VAL A 398 0.97 3.56 -25.87
CA VAL A 398 -0.30 3.73 -25.15
C VAL A 398 -0.53 5.21 -24.88
N ARG A 399 -1.75 5.68 -25.17
CA ARG A 399 -2.21 7.03 -24.81
C ARG A 399 -3.09 6.95 -23.57
N PHE A 400 -2.76 7.73 -22.55
CA PHE A 400 -3.50 7.86 -21.30
C PHE A 400 -4.07 9.28 -21.23
N ARG A 401 -5.35 9.48 -21.55
CA ARG A 401 -5.86 10.83 -21.75
C ARG A 401 -7.30 11.11 -21.32
N ASN A 402 -7.54 12.39 -21.05
CA ASN A 402 -8.86 12.98 -20.79
C ASN A 402 -9.61 12.36 -19.60
N THR A 403 -8.90 11.95 -18.55
CA THR A 403 -9.53 11.50 -17.31
C THR A 403 -10.20 12.67 -16.59
N ALA A 404 -11.47 12.48 -16.19
CA ALA A 404 -12.24 13.48 -15.46
C ALA A 404 -13.49 12.88 -14.83
N GLY A 405 -13.75 13.22 -13.57
CA GLY A 405 -14.98 12.88 -12.87
C GLY A 405 -14.79 12.56 -11.40
N ALA A 406 -13.73 11.83 -11.06
CA ALA A 406 -13.37 11.47 -9.70
C ALA A 406 -11.85 11.50 -9.46
N GLU A 407 -11.47 11.72 -8.20
CA GLU A 407 -10.07 11.77 -7.79
C GLU A 407 -9.42 10.36 -7.72
N PRO A 408 -8.10 10.26 -7.96
CA PRO A 408 -7.18 11.36 -8.27
C PRO A 408 -7.34 11.88 -9.69
N GLY A 409 -7.80 11.05 -10.64
CA GLY A 409 -7.94 11.51 -12.02
C GLY A 409 -6.69 11.31 -12.88
N ALA A 410 -5.77 10.41 -12.54
CA ALA A 410 -4.44 10.33 -13.18
C ALA A 410 -4.45 9.56 -14.51
N GLY A 411 -3.45 9.80 -15.37
CA GLY A 411 -3.19 8.91 -16.51
C GLY A 411 -2.83 7.50 -16.02
N ILE A 412 -1.81 7.39 -15.17
CA ILE A 412 -1.52 6.18 -14.40
C ILE A 412 -1.36 6.53 -12.92
N ASP A 413 -1.94 5.71 -12.04
CA ASP A 413 -1.66 5.74 -10.61
C ASP A 413 -1.06 4.41 -10.13
N LEU A 414 0.12 4.47 -9.53
CA LEU A 414 0.72 3.35 -8.82
C LEU A 414 0.18 3.35 -7.38
N GLU A 415 -0.95 2.66 -7.18
CA GLU A 415 -1.74 2.66 -5.96
C GLU A 415 -1.98 1.24 -5.41
N PRO A 416 -0.97 0.57 -4.84
CA PRO A 416 -1.21 -0.67 -4.11
C PRO A 416 -2.22 -0.39 -2.99
N ALA A 417 -3.33 -1.15 -3.01
CA ALA A 417 -4.35 -1.13 -1.97
C ALA A 417 -3.80 -1.65 -0.64
N GLU A 418 -2.83 -2.57 -0.70
CA GLU A 418 -2.23 -3.22 0.44
C GLU A 418 -0.71 -3.23 0.30
N THR A 419 0.00 -3.12 1.43
CA THR A 419 1.46 -3.05 1.42
C THR A 419 2.13 -4.30 0.87
N CYS A 420 1.42 -5.43 0.76
CA CYS A 420 1.97 -6.65 0.20
C CYS A 420 1.87 -6.77 -1.33
N GLN A 421 1.25 -5.81 -2.01
CA GLN A 421 1.17 -5.78 -3.47
C GLN A 421 2.39 -5.09 -4.08
N ALA A 422 2.82 -5.51 -5.26
CA ALA A 422 3.99 -4.95 -5.95
C ALA A 422 3.59 -4.00 -7.07
N ASN A 423 4.47 -3.03 -7.32
CA ASN A 423 4.52 -2.25 -8.56
C ASN A 423 5.97 -2.27 -9.06
N SER A 424 6.40 -3.42 -9.56
CA SER A 424 7.79 -3.69 -9.92
C SER A 424 7.95 -4.13 -11.38
N SER A 425 9.11 -3.82 -11.96
CA SER A 425 9.47 -4.11 -13.34
C SER A 425 8.45 -3.54 -14.32
N LEU A 426 8.16 -2.25 -14.18
CA LEU A 426 7.20 -1.55 -15.06
C LEU A 426 7.95 -0.83 -16.18
N TYR A 427 7.45 -0.96 -17.40
CA TYR A 427 8.08 -0.39 -18.59
C TYR A 427 7.04 0.35 -19.44
N LEU A 428 7.31 1.62 -19.73
CA LEU A 428 6.50 2.47 -20.59
C LEU A 428 7.35 2.91 -21.78
N TYR A 429 7.00 2.49 -22.99
CA TYR A 429 7.72 2.79 -24.23
C TYR A 429 6.83 3.57 -25.18
N ASP A 430 7.30 4.74 -25.63
CA ASP A 430 6.58 5.53 -26.64
C ASP A 430 5.13 5.89 -26.20
N CYS A 431 4.91 6.10 -24.90
CA CYS A 431 3.59 6.40 -24.34
C CYS A 431 3.33 7.92 -24.29
N GLU A 432 2.06 8.30 -24.31
CA GLU A 432 1.62 9.70 -24.22
C GLU A 432 0.63 9.87 -23.06
N PHE A 433 0.79 10.95 -22.29
CA PHE A 433 -0.11 11.35 -21.21
C PHE A 433 -0.68 12.73 -21.53
N GLU A 434 -2.00 12.88 -21.52
CA GLU A 434 -2.65 14.13 -21.95
C GLU A 434 -3.91 14.48 -21.17
N ASN A 435 -3.99 15.73 -20.69
CA ASN A 435 -5.23 16.33 -20.17
C ASN A 435 -5.95 15.48 -19.10
N ASN A 436 -5.16 14.82 -18.25
CA ASN A 436 -5.64 14.07 -17.08
C ASN A 436 -5.83 15.00 -15.87
N LEU A 437 -6.96 14.89 -15.18
CA LEU A 437 -7.31 15.75 -14.04
C LEU A 437 -6.28 15.70 -12.90
N GLY A 438 -5.77 14.50 -12.60
CA GLY A 438 -4.82 14.20 -11.52
C GLY A 438 -3.36 14.18 -11.93
N GLY A 439 -3.04 14.61 -13.14
CA GLY A 439 -1.67 14.54 -13.68
C GLY A 439 -1.40 13.31 -14.56
N GLY A 440 -0.19 13.26 -15.10
CA GLY A 440 0.20 12.20 -16.04
C GLY A 440 0.47 10.87 -15.34
N LEU A 441 1.57 10.81 -14.58
CA LEU A 441 2.00 9.63 -13.84
C LEU A 441 2.13 9.95 -12.35
N LEU A 442 1.31 9.26 -11.55
CA LEU A 442 1.27 9.39 -10.10
C LEU A 442 1.86 8.14 -9.44
N PHE A 443 2.81 8.34 -8.54
CA PHE A 443 3.26 7.29 -7.62
C PHE A 443 2.58 7.54 -6.28
N SER A 444 1.44 6.93 -5.99
CA SER A 444 0.77 7.01 -4.68
C SER A 444 1.02 5.77 -3.81
N THR A 445 2.24 5.24 -3.90
CA THR A 445 2.55 3.86 -3.50
C THR A 445 3.07 3.71 -2.08
N SER A 446 2.63 2.63 -1.42
CA SER A 446 3.22 2.07 -0.19
C SER A 446 3.33 0.57 -0.38
N SER A 447 4.55 0.05 -0.56
CA SER A 447 4.78 -1.37 -0.78
C SER A 447 5.93 -1.92 0.07
N GLN A 448 5.79 -3.18 0.49
CA GLN A 448 6.83 -4.04 1.06
C GLN A 448 7.64 -4.78 -0.03
N LEU A 449 7.39 -4.45 -1.30
CA LEU A 449 8.08 -4.99 -2.45
C LEU A 449 8.75 -3.84 -3.20
N PRO A 450 9.79 -4.15 -4.01
CA PRO A 450 10.42 -3.15 -4.83
C PRO A 450 9.44 -2.35 -5.69
N ILE A 451 9.73 -1.06 -5.87
CA ILE A 451 8.99 -0.18 -6.79
C ILE A 451 9.93 0.22 -7.92
N THR A 452 9.63 -0.19 -9.16
CA THR A 452 10.45 0.20 -10.31
C THR A 452 9.62 0.54 -11.54
N LEU A 453 10.06 1.57 -12.26
CA LEU A 453 9.43 2.03 -13.49
C LEU A 453 10.46 2.63 -14.44
N HIS A 454 10.43 2.22 -15.71
CA HIS A 454 11.26 2.79 -16.78
C HIS A 454 10.33 3.38 -17.83
N ALA A 455 10.24 4.71 -17.87
CA ALA A 455 9.57 5.43 -18.93
C ALA A 455 10.62 5.86 -19.95
N LYS A 456 10.49 5.39 -21.18
CA LYS A 456 11.41 5.70 -22.27
C LYS A 456 10.66 6.24 -23.49
N ARG A 457 11.12 7.37 -24.02
CA ARG A 457 10.48 8.10 -25.13
C ARG A 457 9.01 8.44 -24.87
N CYS A 458 8.67 8.74 -23.62
CA CYS A 458 7.31 9.12 -23.26
C CYS A 458 7.12 10.64 -23.33
N VAL A 459 5.92 11.06 -23.73
CA VAL A 459 5.54 12.47 -23.79
C VAL A 459 4.43 12.74 -22.79
N PHE A 460 4.70 13.64 -21.86
CA PHE A 460 3.71 14.17 -20.93
C PHE A 460 3.30 15.54 -21.45
N LYS A 461 2.10 15.65 -21.99
CA LYS A 461 1.49 16.92 -22.42
C LYS A 461 0.98 17.69 -21.19
N PRO A 462 0.62 18.97 -21.30
CA PRO A 462 0.25 19.78 -20.14
C PRO A 462 -0.96 19.26 -19.36
N HIS A 463 -0.77 19.10 -18.05
CA HIS A 463 -1.79 18.70 -17.08
C HIS A 463 -2.15 19.84 -16.12
N ARG A 464 -3.35 19.81 -15.53
CA ARG A 464 -3.75 20.77 -14.47
C ARG A 464 -3.04 20.53 -13.14
N GLN A 465 -2.52 19.32 -12.96
CA GLN A 465 -1.59 18.94 -11.90
C GLN A 465 -0.23 18.60 -12.51
N ALA A 466 0.70 18.05 -11.73
CA ALA A 466 2.02 17.71 -12.23
C ALA A 466 1.97 16.60 -13.30
N ASP A 467 2.88 16.66 -14.27
CA ASP A 467 3.07 15.59 -15.26
C ASP A 467 3.58 14.31 -14.60
N LEU A 468 4.52 14.48 -13.66
CA LEU A 468 5.03 13.45 -12.78
C LEU A 468 4.85 13.90 -11.32
N MET A 469 4.09 13.11 -10.56
CA MET A 469 3.93 13.30 -9.12
C MET A 469 4.43 12.06 -8.39
N VAL A 470 5.45 12.24 -7.55
CA VAL A 470 6.01 11.17 -6.73
C VAL A 470 5.60 11.36 -5.28
N PHE A 471 4.74 10.47 -4.78
CA PHE A 471 4.20 10.48 -3.43
C PHE A 471 4.32 9.10 -2.79
N ILE A 472 5.51 8.78 -2.30
CA ILE A 472 5.80 7.50 -1.67
C ILE A 472 5.37 7.52 -0.21
N ARG A 473 4.49 6.59 0.16
CA ARG A 473 4.03 6.38 1.53
C ARG A 473 4.87 5.31 2.19
N ILE A 474 5.40 5.63 3.37
CA ILE A 474 5.98 4.64 4.27
C ILE A 474 4.81 3.94 4.99
N GLY A 475 4.47 2.72 4.59
CA GLY A 475 3.50 1.91 5.33
C GLY A 475 3.99 1.65 6.77
N PRO A 476 3.11 1.22 7.70
CA PRO A 476 3.47 1.00 9.12
C PRO A 476 4.56 -0.08 9.35
N TYR A 477 5.03 -0.72 8.29
CA TYR A 477 5.96 -1.86 8.30
C TYR A 477 7.37 -1.53 7.78
N LEU A 478 7.55 -0.39 7.11
CA LEU A 478 8.89 0.12 6.85
C LEU A 478 9.43 0.61 8.20
N GLY A 479 10.48 -0.07 8.70
CA GLY A 479 11.17 0.38 9.91
C GLY A 479 11.62 1.84 9.79
N ARG A 480 11.81 2.51 10.93
CA ARG A 480 12.28 3.90 10.96
C ARG A 480 13.52 4.05 10.06
N ASN A 481 13.56 5.13 9.27
CA ASN A 481 14.73 5.53 8.50
C ASN A 481 15.22 4.47 7.48
N LYS A 482 14.34 3.87 6.68
CA LYS A 482 14.74 3.02 5.54
C LYS A 482 14.33 3.65 4.20
N LYS A 483 15.21 3.54 3.21
CA LYS A 483 14.93 3.89 1.81
C LYS A 483 13.92 2.90 1.24
N VAL A 484 13.07 3.34 0.32
CA VAL A 484 12.25 2.40 -0.45
C VAL A 484 13.15 1.65 -1.43
N PRO A 485 13.10 0.31 -1.47
CA PRO A 485 13.84 -0.46 -2.45
C PRO A 485 13.22 -0.21 -3.82
N GLY A 486 13.92 0.49 -4.69
CA GLY A 486 13.35 0.87 -5.96
C GLY A 486 14.09 1.99 -6.65
N LYS A 487 13.79 2.15 -7.94
CA LYS A 487 14.22 3.26 -8.77
C LYS A 487 13.24 3.50 -9.92
N ALA A 488 13.00 4.75 -10.26
CA ALA A 488 12.31 5.13 -11.48
C ALA A 488 13.26 5.84 -12.45
N ILE A 489 13.24 5.42 -13.72
CA ILE A 489 14.10 5.94 -14.77
C ILE A 489 13.21 6.58 -15.84
N PHE A 490 13.48 7.85 -16.14
CA PHE A 490 12.89 8.59 -17.24
C PHE A 490 13.98 8.85 -18.26
N GLU A 491 13.82 8.30 -19.47
CA GLU A 491 14.83 8.32 -20.52
C GLU A 491 14.23 8.85 -21.81
N GLU A 492 14.83 9.87 -22.42
CA GLU A 492 14.32 10.48 -23.66
C GLU A 492 12.87 10.99 -23.52
N CYS A 493 12.45 11.35 -22.30
CA CYS A 493 11.10 11.81 -22.02
C CYS A 493 10.96 13.33 -22.17
N VAL A 494 9.77 13.77 -22.55
CA VAL A 494 9.41 15.20 -22.65
C VAL A 494 8.27 15.50 -21.69
N PHE A 495 8.48 16.46 -20.79
CA PHE A 495 7.51 16.97 -19.84
C PHE A 495 7.08 18.38 -20.27
N GLN A 496 5.88 18.52 -20.78
CA GLN A 496 5.32 19.79 -21.24
C GLN A 496 4.38 20.32 -20.16
N GLY A 497 4.89 21.14 -19.24
CA GLY A 497 4.08 21.69 -18.16
C GLY A 497 3.52 23.07 -18.49
N TYR A 498 2.57 23.52 -17.67
CA TYR A 498 2.17 24.92 -17.64
C TYR A 498 3.10 25.73 -16.72
N SER A 499 3.40 26.97 -17.09
CA SER A 499 4.19 27.95 -16.31
C SER A 499 3.71 28.20 -14.86
N ASP A 500 2.47 27.85 -14.53
CA ASP A 500 1.85 27.97 -13.19
C ASP A 500 1.70 26.62 -12.46
N VAL A 501 2.20 25.52 -13.05
CA VAL A 501 2.16 24.18 -12.47
C VAL A 501 3.53 23.50 -12.62
N SER A 502 4.15 23.09 -11.52
CA SER A 502 5.41 22.35 -11.60
C SER A 502 5.19 20.98 -12.26
N PRO A 503 5.81 20.69 -13.42
CA PRO A 503 5.62 19.42 -14.13
C PRO A 503 6.21 18.24 -13.37
N ILE A 504 7.32 18.45 -12.65
CA ILE A 504 7.90 17.45 -11.75
C ILE A 504 7.62 17.88 -10.30
N ARG A 505 6.82 17.07 -9.60
CA ARG A 505 6.52 17.25 -8.19
C ARG A 505 6.90 16.02 -7.38
N ILE A 506 7.59 16.24 -6.27
CA ILE A 506 7.98 15.20 -5.32
C ILE A 506 7.42 15.60 -3.95
N ASP A 507 6.53 14.78 -3.41
CA ASP A 507 5.86 15.00 -2.13
C ASP A 507 6.59 14.22 -1.02
N GLY A 508 7.11 14.95 -0.03
CA GLY A 508 7.96 14.43 1.04
C GLY A 508 9.45 14.38 0.69
N ILE A 509 10.26 13.83 1.58
CA ILE A 509 11.61 13.38 1.20
C ILE A 509 11.49 12.29 0.12
N SER A 510 12.27 12.38 -0.97
CA SER A 510 12.25 11.30 -1.95
C SER A 510 12.81 10.04 -1.32
N LEU A 511 12.00 9.00 -1.24
CA LEU A 511 12.39 7.68 -0.74
C LEU A 511 12.76 6.72 -1.88
N LEU A 512 12.46 7.10 -3.12
CA LEU A 512 12.70 6.36 -4.34
C LEU A 512 13.79 7.05 -5.16
N ASP A 513 14.75 6.29 -5.70
CA ASP A 513 15.73 6.87 -6.63
C ASP A 513 15.02 7.29 -7.92
N LEU A 514 15.32 8.49 -8.40
CA LEU A 514 14.79 9.01 -9.65
C LEU A 514 15.96 9.39 -10.57
N GLU A 515 15.95 8.86 -11.79
CA GLU A 515 16.96 9.18 -12.81
C GLU A 515 16.27 9.80 -14.03
N PHE A 516 16.70 10.98 -14.44
CA PHE A 516 16.25 11.64 -15.67
C PHE A 516 17.42 11.70 -16.65
N LYS A 517 17.29 11.04 -17.80
CA LYS A 517 18.33 10.92 -18.82
C LYS A 517 17.81 11.44 -20.15
N ASN A 518 18.54 12.34 -20.79
CA ASN A 518 18.18 12.89 -22.10
C ASN A 518 16.76 13.50 -22.13
N CYS A 519 16.30 14.06 -21.00
CA CYS A 519 14.93 14.55 -20.87
C CYS A 519 14.80 16.03 -21.23
N SER A 520 13.57 16.47 -21.51
CA SER A 520 13.24 17.87 -21.74
C SER A 520 12.06 18.28 -20.87
N ILE A 521 12.16 19.42 -20.19
CA ILE A 521 11.05 20.04 -19.46
C ILE A 521 10.74 21.36 -20.15
N ILE A 522 9.53 21.49 -20.68
CA ILE A 522 9.14 22.58 -21.58
C ILE A 522 7.94 23.29 -20.97
N ASP A 523 8.07 24.60 -20.81
CA ASP A 523 6.96 25.50 -20.50
C ASP A 523 6.12 25.73 -21.76
N THR A 524 4.82 25.46 -21.67
CA THR A 524 3.87 25.62 -22.77
C THR A 524 2.90 26.79 -22.58
N GLY A 525 3.18 27.67 -21.62
CA GLY A 525 2.32 28.79 -21.24
C GLY A 525 1.53 28.50 -19.98
N ARG A 526 0.50 29.30 -19.69
CA ARG A 526 -0.29 29.18 -18.45
C ARG A 526 -1.50 28.27 -18.62
N THR A 527 -2.00 27.73 -17.52
CA THR A 527 -3.35 27.18 -17.48
C THR A 527 -4.37 28.26 -17.88
N LEU A 528 -5.54 27.85 -18.39
CA LEU A 528 -6.63 28.76 -18.74
C LEU A 528 -7.32 29.40 -17.50
N ALA A 529 -6.80 29.20 -16.29
CA ALA A 529 -7.36 29.78 -15.07
C ALA A 529 -7.13 31.30 -15.05
N ARG A 530 -8.21 32.08 -14.83
CA ARG A 530 -8.20 33.55 -14.93
C ARG A 530 -7.18 34.27 -14.03
N ASN A 531 -6.70 33.63 -12.96
CA ASN A 531 -5.82 34.23 -11.94
C ASN A 531 -4.51 33.43 -11.72
N ALA A 532 -4.14 32.53 -12.62
CA ALA A 532 -2.89 31.78 -12.47
C ALA A 532 -1.68 32.70 -12.72
N THR A 533 -0.82 32.82 -11.71
CA THR A 533 0.48 33.47 -11.84
C THR A 533 1.46 32.45 -12.43
N PRO A 534 2.20 32.78 -13.51
CA PRO A 534 3.18 31.88 -14.10
C PRO A 534 4.48 31.85 -13.29
N ASP A 535 4.42 31.44 -12.02
CA ASP A 535 5.52 31.46 -11.03
C ASP A 535 5.90 30.06 -10.52
N ALA A 536 5.57 29.01 -11.26
CA ALA A 536 6.00 27.66 -10.89
C ALA A 536 7.48 27.43 -11.20
N SER A 537 8.12 26.62 -10.36
CA SER A 537 9.41 26.01 -10.66
C SER A 537 9.23 24.77 -11.54
N ALA A 538 10.19 24.48 -12.41
CA ALA A 538 10.17 23.26 -13.23
C ALA A 538 10.18 21.98 -12.35
N ILE A 539 10.88 22.03 -11.21
CA ILE A 539 10.95 20.95 -10.23
C ILE A 539 10.50 21.50 -8.87
N SER A 540 9.61 20.78 -8.19
CA SER A 540 9.14 21.18 -6.86
C SER A 540 9.15 20.04 -5.85
N PHE A 541 9.58 20.34 -4.64
CA PHE A 541 9.52 19.47 -3.47
C PHE A 541 8.46 19.97 -2.50
N TRP A 542 7.50 19.12 -2.15
CA TRP A 542 6.42 19.42 -1.21
C TRP A 542 6.66 18.67 0.09
N LEU A 543 7.44 19.30 0.95
CA LEU A 543 8.07 18.72 2.13
C LEU A 543 7.18 18.82 3.39
N ASN A 544 5.95 18.35 3.29
CA ASN A 544 4.91 18.56 4.32
C ASN A 544 4.31 17.25 4.84
N ARG A 545 4.97 16.13 4.58
CA ARG A 545 4.43 14.80 4.87
C ARG A 545 5.26 14.12 5.93
N ASP A 546 4.59 13.63 6.96
CA ASP A 546 5.17 12.83 8.03
C ASP A 546 5.73 11.51 7.50
N VAL A 547 7.05 11.44 7.39
CA VAL A 547 7.77 10.18 7.52
C VAL A 547 8.31 10.12 8.95
N ASN A 548 8.01 9.02 9.64
CA ASN A 548 8.35 8.76 11.04
C ASN A 548 9.89 8.69 11.20
N MET A 549 10.55 9.82 11.51
CA MET A 549 11.99 9.99 11.29
C MET A 549 12.76 10.34 12.57
N ASP A 550 13.52 9.37 13.07
CA ASP A 550 14.66 9.60 13.97
C ASP A 550 15.99 9.68 13.20
N GLY A 551 15.95 9.77 11.87
CA GLY A 551 17.14 9.79 11.00
C GLY A 551 16.81 9.95 9.51
N HIS A 552 17.62 10.73 8.79
CA HIS A 552 17.34 11.08 7.39
C HIS A 552 17.94 10.07 6.41
N VAL A 553 17.13 9.15 5.89
CA VAL A 553 17.47 8.38 4.69
C VAL A 553 16.83 9.03 3.47
N GLU A 554 17.67 9.51 2.57
CA GLU A 554 17.28 10.26 1.38
C GLU A 554 17.68 9.49 0.12
N ALA A 555 16.75 9.32 -0.82
CA ALA A 555 17.05 8.78 -2.13
C ALA A 555 17.87 9.77 -2.98
N THR A 556 18.46 9.26 -4.06
CA THR A 556 19.17 10.10 -5.03
C THR A 556 18.23 10.49 -6.16
N ILE A 557 18.24 11.77 -6.51
CA ILE A 557 17.57 12.28 -7.70
C ILE A 557 18.66 12.83 -8.62
N SER A 558 18.76 12.29 -9.83
CA SER A 558 19.81 12.65 -10.78
C SER A 558 19.25 13.09 -12.12
N PHE A 559 19.93 14.06 -12.72
CA PHE A 559 19.62 14.57 -14.05
C PHE A 559 20.87 14.53 -14.93
N GLU A 560 20.78 13.84 -16.05
CA GLU A 560 21.82 13.67 -17.04
C GLU A 560 21.30 14.16 -18.39
N ASN A 561 22.06 15.04 -19.03
CA ASN A 561 21.74 15.61 -20.35
C ASN A 561 20.27 16.07 -20.45
N THR A 562 19.78 16.74 -19.40
CA THR A 562 18.40 17.23 -19.34
C THR A 562 18.38 18.72 -19.60
N ARG A 563 17.38 19.19 -20.36
CA ARG A 563 17.17 20.62 -20.61
C ARG A 563 15.83 21.12 -20.08
N VAL A 564 15.78 22.39 -19.71
CA VAL A 564 14.59 23.10 -19.26
C VAL A 564 14.43 24.36 -20.11
N GLU A 565 13.30 24.47 -20.78
CA GLU A 565 12.89 25.62 -21.60
C GLU A 565 11.72 26.32 -20.89
N GLY A 566 11.88 27.60 -20.55
CA GLY A 566 10.91 28.39 -19.77
C GLY A 566 11.13 28.37 -18.25
N TYR A 567 10.03 28.51 -17.48
CA TYR A 567 10.03 28.60 -16.00
C TYR A 567 10.97 29.70 -15.45
N THR A 568 11.00 30.86 -16.09
CA THR A 568 11.96 31.95 -15.80
C THR A 568 11.53 32.90 -14.68
N ASN A 569 10.24 32.88 -14.30
CA ASN A 569 9.69 33.76 -13.27
C ASN A 569 9.90 33.22 -11.84
N ALA A 570 10.48 32.04 -11.69
CA ALA A 570 10.77 31.39 -10.41
C ALA A 570 12.16 30.75 -10.42
N THR A 571 12.59 30.24 -9.27
CA THR A 571 13.79 29.39 -9.21
C THR A 571 13.54 28.08 -9.94
N LEU A 572 14.57 27.50 -10.56
CA LEU A 572 14.46 26.22 -11.27
C LEU A 572 13.89 25.10 -10.37
N VAL A 573 14.31 25.08 -9.10
CA VAL A 573 13.87 24.15 -8.07
C VAL A 573 13.24 24.93 -6.93
N ALA A 574 12.07 24.49 -6.45
CA ALA A 574 11.40 25.03 -5.26
C ALA A 574 11.28 23.99 -4.15
N PHE A 575 11.34 24.46 -2.91
CA PHE A 575 11.11 23.66 -1.70
C PHE A 575 9.95 24.28 -0.91
N ARG A 576 8.87 23.54 -0.72
CA ARG A 576 7.71 23.93 0.07
C ARG A 576 7.68 23.12 1.36
N ASN A 577 8.32 23.64 2.40
CA ASN A 577 8.48 22.97 3.70
C ASN A 577 7.79 23.76 4.82
N HIS A 578 6.48 23.59 4.94
CA HIS A 578 5.68 24.10 6.06
C HIS A 578 5.92 23.29 7.35
N ALA A 579 6.32 22.01 7.25
CA ALA A 579 6.57 21.17 8.42
C ALA A 579 7.89 21.51 9.12
N GLY A 580 8.90 21.99 8.39
CA GLY A 580 10.19 22.39 8.95
C GLY A 580 11.19 21.25 9.15
N HIS A 581 10.80 19.98 9.05
CA HIS A 581 11.61 18.83 9.48
C HIS A 581 12.24 17.99 8.34
N GLU A 582 11.91 18.29 7.08
CA GLU A 582 12.42 17.55 5.94
C GLU A 582 13.53 18.33 5.22
N SER A 583 14.53 17.59 4.72
CA SER A 583 15.71 18.12 4.06
C SER A 583 15.95 17.38 2.74
N ILE A 584 16.42 18.11 1.73
CA ILE A 584 16.87 17.59 0.43
C ILE A 584 18.35 17.95 0.23
N ARG A 585 19.21 16.93 0.15
CA ARG A 585 20.68 17.04 0.03
C ARG A 585 21.22 16.32 -1.20
N ASN A 586 20.50 15.34 -1.73
CA ASN A 586 20.95 14.38 -2.74
C ASN A 586 20.34 14.62 -4.13
N LEU A 587 20.14 15.89 -4.49
CA LEU A 587 19.84 16.29 -5.86
C LEU A 587 21.15 16.50 -6.64
N LYS A 588 21.31 15.80 -7.77
CA LYS A 588 22.57 15.74 -8.52
C LYS A 588 22.37 15.96 -10.02
N GLY A 589 23.45 16.33 -10.69
CA GLY A 589 23.50 16.47 -12.14
C GLY A 589 23.58 17.90 -12.62
N LYS A 590 23.69 18.07 -13.94
CA LYS A 590 23.69 19.38 -14.61
C LYS A 590 22.55 19.42 -15.59
N ILE A 591 21.76 20.48 -15.52
CA ILE A 591 20.68 20.77 -16.47
C ILE A 591 21.08 21.98 -17.31
N ASP A 592 20.76 21.96 -18.59
CA ASP A 592 20.74 23.17 -19.41
C ASP A 592 19.41 23.92 -19.16
N TRP A 593 19.44 25.02 -18.43
CA TRP A 593 18.26 25.84 -18.16
C TRP A 593 18.30 27.09 -19.03
N ASN A 594 17.50 27.12 -20.09
CA ASN A 594 17.42 28.22 -21.06
C ASN A 594 18.80 28.60 -21.66
N GLY A 595 19.59 27.60 -22.09
CA GLY A 595 20.93 27.78 -22.67
C GLY A 595 22.04 28.00 -21.64
N LYS A 596 21.73 27.87 -20.33
CA LYS A 596 22.69 28.07 -19.23
C LYS A 596 22.89 26.77 -18.44
N PRO A 597 24.11 26.20 -18.43
CA PRO A 597 24.44 25.07 -17.57
C PRO A 597 24.20 25.42 -16.09
N THR A 598 23.36 24.63 -15.43
CA THR A 598 22.97 24.80 -14.03
C THR A 598 23.25 23.51 -13.27
N ASP A 599 24.17 23.58 -12.29
CA ASP A 599 24.47 22.47 -11.40
C ASP A 599 23.37 22.31 -10.35
N LEU A 600 22.75 21.13 -10.29
CA LEU A 600 21.65 20.88 -9.37
C LEU A 600 22.10 20.67 -7.92
N SER A 601 23.36 20.33 -7.68
CA SER A 601 23.89 20.13 -6.33
C SER A 601 23.91 21.40 -5.48
N ARG A 602 23.70 22.58 -6.10
CA ARG A 602 23.51 23.85 -5.41
C ARG A 602 22.12 24.01 -4.80
N PHE A 603 21.11 23.29 -5.31
CA PHE A 603 19.76 23.32 -4.76
C PHE A 603 19.67 22.30 -3.63
N LYS A 604 19.99 22.75 -2.43
CA LYS A 604 19.85 22.00 -1.19
C LYS A 604 18.87 22.72 -0.28
N HIS A 605 18.11 21.95 0.46
CA HIS A 605 17.19 22.45 1.46
C HIS A 605 17.45 21.71 2.76
N ILE A 606 17.75 22.46 3.82
CA ILE A 606 17.84 21.91 5.16
C ILE A 606 16.61 22.38 5.89
N GLY A 607 15.81 21.42 6.37
CA GLY A 607 14.64 21.75 7.16
C GLY A 607 15.06 22.54 8.40
N PRO A 608 14.47 23.73 8.63
CA PRO A 608 14.89 24.63 9.71
C PRO A 608 14.78 23.97 11.08
N ASP A 609 13.85 23.03 11.24
CA ASP A 609 13.52 22.40 12.51
C ASP A 609 14.11 20.99 12.66
N ASN A 610 14.96 20.54 11.73
CA ASN A 610 15.64 19.23 11.79
C ASN A 610 16.52 19.05 13.04
N HIS A 611 16.95 20.16 13.64
CA HIS A 611 17.78 20.17 14.85
C HIS A 611 16.95 20.04 16.13
N LEU A 612 15.64 20.27 16.06
CA LEU A 612 14.75 20.15 17.20
C LEU A 612 14.48 18.67 17.47
N LYS A 613 14.79 18.22 18.68
CA LYS A 613 14.40 16.87 19.11
C LYS A 613 12.88 16.81 19.22
N GLN A 614 12.28 15.78 18.64
CA GLN A 614 10.88 15.48 18.89
C GLN A 614 10.74 15.19 20.38
N ILE A 615 10.07 16.09 21.11
CA ILE A 615 9.82 15.89 22.53
C ILE A 615 8.75 14.81 22.60
N GLU A 616 9.09 13.63 23.12
CA GLU A 616 8.09 12.64 23.49
C GLU A 616 7.23 13.28 24.59
N GLN A 617 6.11 13.89 24.19
CA GLN A 617 5.12 14.31 25.16
C GLN A 617 4.64 13.02 25.81
N LYS A 618 5.13 12.74 27.02
CA LYS A 618 4.29 12.06 27.99
C LYS A 618 3.03 12.90 28.05
N LEU A 619 1.95 12.39 27.44
CA LEU A 619 0.62 12.87 27.77
C LEU A 619 0.62 12.95 29.29
N PRO A 620 0.35 14.12 29.88
CA PRO A 620 0.34 14.23 31.32
C PRO A 620 -0.57 13.10 31.80
N GLU A 621 -0.07 12.30 32.76
CA GLU A 621 -0.98 11.45 33.49
C GLU A 621 -2.10 12.39 33.92
N LEU A 622 -3.32 12.11 33.49
CA LEU A 622 -4.50 12.60 34.17
C LEU A 622 -4.45 11.94 35.55
N THR A 623 -3.53 12.40 36.39
CA THR A 623 -3.77 12.44 37.82
C THR A 623 -5.12 13.09 37.90
N ALA A 624 -6.11 12.36 38.41
CA ALA A 624 -7.42 12.90 38.64
C ALA A 624 -7.20 14.15 39.49
N ALA A 625 -7.10 15.32 38.83
CA ALA A 625 -6.88 16.57 39.47
C ALA A 625 -8.07 16.68 40.39
N GLN A 626 -7.78 16.54 41.68
CA GLN A 626 -8.72 16.49 42.77
C GLN A 626 -9.86 17.43 42.42
N ALA A 627 -11.07 16.88 42.26
CA ALA A 627 -12.24 17.62 41.84
C ALA A 627 -12.29 18.95 42.60
N VAL A 628 -11.83 20.01 41.94
CA VAL A 628 -11.88 21.35 42.51
C VAL A 628 -13.37 21.61 42.53
N LYS A 629 -13.90 21.73 43.75
CA LYS A 629 -15.32 21.92 44.10
C LYS A 629 -16.11 22.52 42.93
N PRO A 630 -17.32 22.00 42.63
CA PRO A 630 -18.13 22.50 41.51
C PRO A 630 -18.14 24.02 41.53
N ALA A 631 -17.48 24.61 40.55
CA ALA A 631 -17.28 26.04 40.52
C ALA A 631 -18.66 26.68 40.34
N LYS A 632 -19.03 27.59 41.25
CA LYS A 632 -20.21 28.44 41.07
C LYS A 632 -19.87 29.51 40.03
N GLY A 633 -20.12 29.23 38.75
CA GLY A 633 -19.95 30.20 37.67
C GLY A 633 -19.33 29.62 36.39
N ARG A 634 -19.03 30.50 35.42
CA ARG A 634 -18.30 30.16 34.19
C ARG A 634 -16.90 29.70 34.58
N VAL A 635 -16.60 28.43 34.36
CA VAL A 635 -15.24 27.91 34.46
C VAL A 635 -14.59 28.09 33.10
N GLU A 636 -13.59 28.95 33.02
CA GLU A 636 -12.66 28.98 31.91
C GLU A 636 -11.41 28.23 32.39
N PRO A 637 -11.28 26.91 32.13
CA PRO A 637 -9.98 26.29 32.26
C PRO A 637 -9.11 26.91 31.17
N ASP A 638 -8.34 27.92 31.53
CA ASP A 638 -7.42 28.58 30.62
C ASP A 638 -6.13 27.77 30.63
N PHE A 639 -6.00 26.86 29.67
CA PHE A 639 -4.71 26.29 29.33
C PHE A 639 -4.23 26.98 28.05
N THR A 640 -3.12 27.71 28.17
CA THR A 640 -2.43 28.22 26.98
C THR A 640 -1.50 27.12 26.48
N PHE A 641 -1.83 26.48 25.37
CA PHE A 641 -0.78 25.81 24.58
C PHE A 641 0.09 26.91 23.98
N ARG A 642 1.24 27.18 24.60
CA ARG A 642 2.33 27.83 23.87
C ARG A 642 2.88 26.78 22.93
N TRP A 643 2.41 26.81 21.68
CA TRP A 643 3.00 26.04 20.58
C TRP A 643 4.41 26.59 20.34
N GLY A 644 5.38 26.11 21.12
CA GLY A 644 6.80 26.45 20.99
C GLY A 644 7.47 25.66 19.86
N GLY A 645 6.83 25.60 18.69
CA GLY A 645 7.25 24.83 17.54
C GLY A 645 6.07 24.22 16.80
N ALA A 646 6.20 24.11 15.47
CA ALA A 646 5.21 23.46 14.62
C ALA A 646 5.08 21.98 15.01
N TRP A 647 3.89 21.57 15.42
CA TRP A 647 3.52 20.16 15.54
C TRP A 647 2.40 19.87 14.57
N TRP A 648 2.50 18.71 13.90
CA TRP A 648 1.42 18.13 13.12
C TRP A 648 0.94 16.86 13.83
N SER A 649 -0.29 16.89 14.33
CA SER A 649 -1.10 15.70 14.58
C SER A 649 -2.39 15.89 13.79
N PRO A 650 -2.71 15.03 12.82
CA PRO A 650 -3.85 15.26 11.94
C PRO A 650 -5.20 15.13 12.67
N ARG A 651 -5.23 14.55 13.88
CA ARG A 651 -6.40 14.51 14.78
C ARG A 651 -5.93 14.33 16.24
N PRO A 652 -5.66 15.39 16.99
CA PRO A 652 -5.61 15.24 18.44
C PRO A 652 -7.01 14.82 18.91
N VAL A 653 -7.18 13.55 19.30
CA VAL A 653 -8.35 13.14 20.07
C VAL A 653 -8.10 13.58 21.50
N ILE A 654 -8.81 14.60 21.94
CA ILE A 654 -8.76 15.10 23.30
C ILE A 654 -10.08 14.76 23.96
N ASP A 655 -10.05 13.78 24.85
CA ASP A 655 -11.21 13.38 25.64
C ASP A 655 -11.35 14.31 26.85
N TYR A 656 -12.44 15.05 26.90
CA TYR A 656 -12.82 15.84 28.07
C TYR A 656 -13.92 15.13 28.85
N LEU A 657 -13.69 14.88 30.14
CA LEU A 657 -14.69 14.38 31.08
C LEU A 657 -15.25 15.56 31.88
N PHE A 658 -16.53 15.86 31.66
CA PHE A 658 -17.26 16.88 32.43
C PHE A 658 -18.21 16.21 33.40
N PHE A 659 -18.28 16.71 34.64
CA PHE A 659 -19.30 16.34 35.61
C PHE A 659 -20.25 17.53 35.80
N GLY A 660 -21.54 17.30 35.57
CA GLY A 660 -22.58 18.34 35.69
C GLY A 660 -23.82 17.83 36.43
N GLU A 661 -24.62 18.74 36.96
CA GLU A 661 -25.90 18.39 37.57
C GLU A 661 -26.96 18.08 36.49
N LYS A 662 -27.73 17.01 36.71
CA LYS A 662 -28.80 16.57 35.81
C LYS A 662 -29.81 17.70 35.55
N GLY A 663 -30.10 17.99 34.28
CA GLY A 663 -31.06 19.02 33.86
C GLY A 663 -30.46 20.42 33.66
N ARG A 664 -29.14 20.60 33.84
CA ARG A 664 -28.42 21.84 33.52
C ARG A 664 -27.73 21.73 32.16
N SER A 665 -27.75 22.80 31.37
CA SER A 665 -27.02 22.89 30.10
C SER A 665 -25.63 23.51 30.29
N ALA A 666 -24.62 22.94 29.63
CA ALA A 666 -23.30 23.55 29.49
C ALA A 666 -22.99 23.84 28.01
N LYS A 667 -22.13 24.84 27.75
CA LYS A 667 -21.63 25.17 26.40
C LYS A 667 -20.10 25.06 26.41
N LEU A 668 -19.55 24.28 25.49
CA LEU A 668 -18.11 24.23 25.23
C LEU A 668 -17.78 25.24 24.14
N LEU A 669 -16.83 26.14 24.40
CA LEU A 669 -16.32 27.09 23.42
C LEU A 669 -14.84 26.80 23.18
N VAL A 670 -14.49 26.41 21.97
CA VAL A 670 -13.09 26.18 21.56
C VAL A 670 -12.61 27.38 20.76
N ARG A 671 -11.54 28.04 21.20
CA ARG A 671 -10.87 29.15 20.48
C ARG A 671 -9.48 28.72 20.06
N TYR A 672 -9.13 28.90 18.78
CA TYR A 672 -7.83 28.53 18.24
C TYR A 672 -7.35 29.57 17.19
N PRO A 673 -6.04 29.84 17.09
CA PRO A 673 -5.49 30.70 16.04
C PRO A 673 -5.07 29.84 14.83
N GLY A 674 -5.90 29.75 13.78
CA GLY A 674 -5.60 29.01 12.54
C GLY A 674 -6.85 28.78 11.68
N GLY A 675 -6.74 28.07 10.55
CA GLY A 675 -7.89 27.58 9.78
C GLY A 675 -8.14 26.09 10.00
N LEU A 676 -9.30 25.72 10.55
CA LEU A 676 -9.76 24.33 10.62
C LEU A 676 -10.39 23.91 9.28
N TRP A 677 -9.96 22.76 8.75
CA TRP A 677 -10.60 22.10 7.61
C TRP A 677 -11.09 20.72 8.06
N GLY A 678 -12.42 20.53 8.13
CA GLY A 678 -13.08 19.26 8.48
C GLY A 678 -14.33 19.45 9.36
N ASP A 679 -15.30 18.54 9.25
CA ASP A 679 -16.50 18.50 10.09
C ASP A 679 -16.12 18.21 11.55
N LEU A 680 -16.39 19.17 12.44
CA LEU A 680 -16.15 18.99 13.87
C LEU A 680 -17.25 18.10 14.47
N ALA A 681 -17.08 16.77 14.44
CA ALA A 681 -17.97 15.85 15.13
C ALA A 681 -17.61 15.77 16.62
N ALA A 682 -18.42 16.39 17.48
CA ALA A 682 -18.35 16.20 18.93
C ALA A 682 -19.31 15.08 19.34
N THR A 683 -18.78 13.96 19.82
CA THR A 683 -19.58 12.86 20.36
C THR A 683 -19.56 12.94 21.89
N VAL A 684 -20.72 13.21 22.50
CA VAL A 684 -20.87 13.21 23.97
C VAL A 684 -21.30 11.82 24.41
N TYR A 685 -20.48 11.14 25.21
CA TYR A 685 -20.86 9.89 25.87
C TYR A 685 -21.29 10.18 27.31
N GLY A 686 -22.48 9.72 27.69
CA GLY A 686 -22.97 9.77 29.06
C GLY A 686 -23.99 8.65 29.32
N PRO A 687 -24.11 8.16 30.55
CA PRO A 687 -25.23 7.31 30.93
C PRO A 687 -26.47 8.20 31.16
N GLY A 688 -27.22 8.49 30.09
CA GLY A 688 -28.54 9.14 30.14
C GLY A 688 -28.53 10.66 30.35
#